data_AF-A0A950P4G4-F1
#
_entry.id   AF-A0A950P4G4-F1
#
_cell.length_a   1.000
_cell.length_b   1.000
_cell.length_c   1.000
_cell.angle_alpha   90.00
_cell.angle_beta   90.00
_cell.angle_gamma   90.00
#
_symmetry.space_group_name_H-M   'P 1'
#
loop_
_entity.id
_entity.type
_entity.pdbx_description
1 polymer ?
#
loop_
_entity_poly.entity_id
_entity_poly.type
_entity_poly.pdbx_seq_one_letter_code
_entity_poly.pdbx_strand_id
1 'polypeptide(L)'
;MADGQGTVWALGVRDCSYQRRHQKVVEESASPALSAEQERELADAAVRLATLAGYRGAATVEFLYEPAKRRFAFMEVNGRLQVEHPVTEMVTGVDLVKLQLHVAAGGKLPDGKPPLPSGHAIEARLNAEDPGLGFAPTPGRIELLRLPGGPGIRVDSGFVEGDAVPPEFDSMIAKIIAHGRTREEAIARLRRAIADTMVVIEEGTTNQGFLLELLGRPELRTGEVDTGLLDRLQGRGEVQSTRNADVALVRAAIELCDAATTGDRSRFYAFARRGRPEAAAEVRRTIELRHRGATYRFAVSQIGPRRYLVEVDGTRIEAELERVSEHERLISFGGGSYRTLTAIQDADLLVEVDGVPHRISRDEGGLIRSPSPGVVVAIPVSPGDEVNAGDVVAVTESMKMESSLTAPVHGRVREVLVSANTHVPSGRPLLQIEPLDEAGAKDEGERLSFAPCHSCETETEREPSVLERLEWLVLGYDVPPHETGRILDGLLSAPRDPSGEQRLLEVYADLRALSRRHSRDSDPGGAGGLSGSPQQHLHAFLRSLDPVAEGLPDRFLASLERALSHYGVNSLERTSTLEAACYRLFLSLQRGTTANTAVRAILERHLEHDDSQTGSHGAGLRELLDRLEAALAQSEPELAELTREVRWRSCDQPVIEEARGDAYAKIDEHLAALSEGRGDPRAHARALVDCPHSLAPLVFRRVAGAGPQLRRDLLEAMTRRYYRVRALEETEHDAPFLLTAFDQGPMHYHVAAAFAESDGLPEVLRTLSAHALQTPERERVLADIYVWRGELDERLPALVQGAQLPDTVARVAFIVAKTAGAVDVITFARGPDGRFSENRDLRGLHPMIAERMDLWRLDNFRLERVPSDPDVHLFRATAHANERDERLIAVAEVRDLTAVRDEQGRIVSLPALEMVARQAFEAIRSFQSRRRSRERLHWNRVMLYAWPSMEFEPDEARPVITRMARMSAGLGLEMVLIRVRVAAGAQKPGGEVVLRFFNPAGRGVVTEIGSLPTRPLQPLDDGAQRIVSARRRGLVHPAEIVRLLAPARATPGSSIPQGSFVEYDLGADGALEAVSRPPATNTAGVVVGLVRNRTARYPEGMLRVILLGDPTRSLGSLEEAECRRIIAALDLAERLRVPCEWFALSAGAKIAMDSGTENMDWVAAVLRRIVRFTQAGGEINVVVSGINVGAQPYWNAEATMLMHTKGVLIMTPESAMVLTGKQALDYSGGVSAEDNFGIGGHERIMGPNG
;
A
#
# COMPACT_ATOMS: atom_id res chain seq x y z
N MET A 1 10.28 56.17 -55.77
CA MET A 1 8.87 56.61 -55.83
C MET A 1 8.76 57.78 -56.80
N ALA A 2 7.85 57.76 -57.77
CA ALA A 2 7.73 58.81 -58.78
C ALA A 2 6.25 59.19 -59.00
N ASP A 3 5.93 60.48 -59.13
CA ASP A 3 4.53 60.93 -59.32
C ASP A 3 4.07 61.01 -60.79
N GLY A 4 4.99 60.85 -61.74
CA GLY A 4 4.72 61.02 -63.17
C GLY A 4 4.47 62.47 -63.59
N GLN A 5 4.73 63.44 -62.71
CA GLN A 5 4.55 64.88 -62.92
C GLN A 5 5.87 65.66 -62.78
N GLY A 6 7.00 64.95 -62.80
CA GLY A 6 8.36 65.51 -62.77
C GLY A 6 9.13 65.29 -61.46
N THR A 7 8.47 64.78 -60.41
CA THR A 7 9.13 64.55 -59.10
C THR A 7 9.40 63.07 -58.88
N VAL A 8 10.65 62.74 -58.57
CA VAL A 8 11.11 61.38 -58.24
C VAL A 8 11.89 61.40 -56.93
N TRP A 9 11.47 60.59 -55.97
CA TRP A 9 12.11 60.39 -54.67
C TRP A 9 12.80 59.01 -54.61
N ALA A 10 14.10 59.00 -54.33
CA ALA A 10 14.83 57.83 -53.85
C ALA A 10 14.75 57.78 -52.32
N LEU A 11 14.16 56.72 -51.77
CA LEU A 11 13.89 56.55 -50.34
C LEU A 11 14.83 55.46 -49.80
N GLY A 12 16.09 55.83 -49.56
CA GLY A 12 17.12 54.94 -49.02
C GLY A 12 17.62 53.84 -49.97
N VAL A 13 18.55 53.03 -49.46
CA VAL A 13 19.12 51.84 -50.11
C VAL A 13 18.84 50.63 -49.21
N ARG A 14 18.55 49.48 -49.83
CA ARG A 14 18.35 48.20 -49.13
C ARG A 14 19.43 47.22 -49.52
N ASP A 15 19.98 46.53 -48.53
CA ASP A 15 20.84 45.37 -48.73
C ASP A 15 19.98 44.11 -48.62
N CYS A 16 20.02 43.29 -49.67
CA CYS A 16 19.32 42.01 -49.73
C CYS A 16 20.28 40.88 -50.09
N SER A 17 21.55 40.99 -49.67
CA SER A 17 22.59 39.99 -49.95
C SER A 17 22.34 38.64 -49.26
N TYR A 18 21.51 38.60 -48.23
CA TYR A 18 21.13 37.38 -47.50
C TYR A 18 20.08 36.58 -48.27
N GLN A 19 20.55 35.84 -49.27
CA GLN A 19 19.71 35.04 -50.16
C GLN A 19 20.04 33.56 -50.08
N ARG A 20 19.03 32.72 -50.30
CA ARG A 20 19.15 31.28 -50.48
C ARG A 20 18.45 30.90 -51.78
N ARG A 21 19.14 30.25 -52.71
CA ARG A 21 18.58 29.90 -54.04
C ARG A 21 17.77 31.04 -54.70
N HIS A 22 18.30 32.26 -54.63
CA HIS A 22 17.66 33.50 -55.11
C HIS A 22 16.40 33.98 -54.34
N GLN A 23 16.04 33.34 -53.23
CA GLN A 23 15.01 33.80 -52.30
C GLN A 23 15.66 34.68 -51.23
N LYS A 24 15.15 35.91 -51.04
CA LYS A 24 15.60 36.84 -49.98
C LYS A 24 15.09 36.33 -48.63
N VAL A 25 15.95 36.33 -47.60
CA VAL A 25 15.64 35.81 -46.25
C VAL A 25 15.75 36.91 -45.18
N VAL A 26 16.79 37.74 -45.29
CA VAL A 26 17.03 38.89 -44.41
C VAL A 26 17.30 40.11 -45.29
N GLU A 27 16.73 41.24 -44.91
CA GLU A 27 16.90 42.50 -45.62
C GLU A 27 17.17 43.61 -44.63
N GLU A 28 18.03 44.56 -44.99
CA GLU A 28 18.33 45.68 -44.11
C GLU A 28 18.50 47.01 -44.84
N SER A 29 18.29 48.10 -44.11
CA SER A 29 18.50 49.48 -44.56
C SER A 29 19.08 50.27 -43.40
N ALA A 30 20.21 50.97 -43.54
CA ALA A 30 21.07 51.15 -44.71
C ALA A 30 21.94 49.91 -45.05
N SER A 31 22.70 49.94 -46.16
CA SER A 31 23.61 48.82 -46.48
C SER A 31 24.90 48.92 -45.65
N PRO A 32 25.36 47.84 -44.98
CA PRO A 32 26.64 47.83 -44.26
C PRO A 32 27.85 47.87 -45.20
N ALA A 33 27.69 47.47 -46.46
CA ALA A 33 28.79 47.32 -47.42
C ALA A 33 29.12 48.61 -48.19
N LEU A 34 28.24 49.62 -48.12
CA LEU A 34 28.31 50.84 -48.91
C LEU A 34 28.64 52.05 -48.04
N SER A 35 29.48 52.94 -48.57
CA SER A 35 29.68 54.26 -47.98
C SER A 35 28.52 55.20 -48.32
N ALA A 36 28.31 56.24 -47.52
CA ALA A 36 27.28 57.25 -47.77
C ALA A 36 27.42 57.96 -49.14
N GLU A 37 28.62 58.02 -49.72
CA GLU A 37 28.83 58.53 -51.06
C GLU A 37 28.32 57.58 -52.14
N GLN A 38 28.59 56.28 -51.97
CA GLN A 38 28.14 55.22 -52.87
C GLN A 38 26.61 55.05 -52.84
N GLU A 39 25.98 55.15 -51.67
CA GLU A 39 24.53 55.12 -51.57
C GLU A 39 23.88 56.30 -52.31
N ARG A 40 24.49 57.50 -52.24
CA ARG A 40 24.04 58.67 -53.01
C ARG A 40 24.19 58.45 -54.51
N GLU A 41 25.31 57.87 -54.96
CA GLU A 41 25.54 57.56 -56.37
C GLU A 41 24.47 56.59 -56.92
N LEU A 42 24.15 55.54 -56.17
CA LEU A 42 23.08 54.59 -56.48
C LEU A 42 21.70 55.25 -56.51
N ALA A 43 21.38 56.07 -55.50
CA ALA A 43 20.13 56.80 -55.44
C ALA A 43 19.96 57.75 -56.64
N ASP A 44 21.01 58.50 -56.98
CA ASP A 44 21.00 59.40 -58.14
C ASP A 44 20.86 58.63 -59.46
N ALA A 45 21.51 57.47 -59.59
CA ALA A 45 21.35 56.61 -60.75
C ALA A 45 19.91 56.10 -60.89
N ALA A 46 19.29 55.67 -59.79
CA ALA A 46 17.89 55.23 -59.77
C ALA A 46 16.92 56.38 -60.11
N VAL A 47 17.15 57.60 -59.59
CA VAL A 47 16.36 58.79 -59.92
C VAL A 47 16.46 59.13 -61.41
N ARG A 48 17.69 59.14 -61.97
CA ARG A 48 17.90 59.40 -63.41
C ARG A 48 17.17 58.38 -64.27
N LEU A 49 17.27 57.10 -63.93
CA LEU A 49 16.61 56.02 -64.67
C LEU A 49 15.08 56.15 -64.64
N ALA A 50 14.50 56.34 -63.45
CA ALA A 50 13.05 56.50 -63.30
C ALA A 50 12.51 57.77 -63.98
N THR A 51 13.27 58.88 -63.94
CA THR A 51 12.93 60.13 -64.63
C THR A 51 12.93 59.94 -66.14
N LEU A 52 13.99 59.34 -66.70
CA LEU A 52 14.11 59.09 -68.13
C LEU A 52 13.01 58.15 -68.65
N ALA A 53 12.65 57.15 -67.86
CA ALA A 53 11.59 56.20 -68.19
C ALA A 53 10.16 56.79 -68.07
N GLY A 54 10.01 58.01 -67.54
CA GLY A 54 8.69 58.59 -67.26
C GLY A 54 7.90 57.75 -66.24
N TYR A 55 8.60 57.12 -65.29
CA TYR A 55 8.00 56.14 -64.39
C TYR A 55 6.98 56.79 -63.43
N ARG A 56 5.90 56.07 -63.11
CA ARG A 56 4.86 56.50 -62.17
C ARG A 56 4.56 55.39 -61.16
N GLY A 57 4.62 55.73 -59.87
CA GLY A 57 4.40 54.82 -58.76
C GLY A 57 5.69 54.39 -58.05
N ALA A 58 5.60 53.28 -57.31
CA ALA A 58 6.73 52.68 -56.61
C ALA A 58 7.51 51.75 -57.56
N ALA A 59 8.84 51.85 -57.53
CA ALA A 59 9.76 50.94 -58.21
C ALA A 59 11.01 50.76 -57.38
N THR A 60 11.66 49.61 -57.54
CA THR A 60 13.00 49.34 -57.02
C THR A 60 13.95 49.12 -58.18
N VAL A 61 15.08 49.82 -58.18
CA VAL A 61 16.17 49.61 -59.12
C VAL A 61 17.21 48.74 -58.41
N GLU A 62 17.47 47.55 -58.93
CA GLU A 62 18.39 46.59 -58.33
C GLU A 62 19.77 46.66 -58.99
N PHE A 63 20.81 46.54 -58.16
CA PHE A 63 22.20 46.58 -58.56
C PHE A 63 22.98 45.44 -57.90
N LEU A 64 23.97 44.90 -58.62
CA LEU A 64 24.99 44.03 -58.06
C LEU A 64 26.22 44.87 -57.68
N TYR A 65 26.70 44.73 -56.45
CA TYR A 65 27.92 45.38 -55.99
C TYR A 65 29.06 44.38 -55.87
N GLU A 66 30.22 44.72 -56.45
CA GLU A 66 31.46 43.95 -56.26
C GLU A 66 32.39 44.71 -55.29
N PRO A 67 32.49 44.29 -54.01
CA PRO A 67 33.24 45.03 -52.99
C PRO A 67 34.72 45.24 -53.32
N ALA A 68 35.37 44.22 -53.90
CA ALA A 68 36.79 44.25 -54.25
C ALA A 68 37.13 45.32 -55.30
N LYS A 69 36.22 45.57 -56.25
CA LYS A 69 36.40 46.55 -57.33
C LYS A 69 35.61 47.85 -57.10
N ARG A 70 34.84 47.93 -56.01
CA ARG A 70 33.92 49.04 -55.68
C ARG A 70 33.03 49.45 -56.86
N ARG A 71 32.51 48.47 -57.60
CA ARG A 71 31.77 48.71 -58.86
C ARG A 71 30.33 48.22 -58.74
N PHE A 72 29.40 49.02 -59.25
CA PHE A 72 27.99 48.65 -59.41
C PHE A 72 27.69 48.19 -60.83
N ALA A 73 26.90 47.13 -60.96
CA ALA A 73 26.28 46.72 -62.21
C ALA A 73 24.77 46.76 -62.06
N PHE A 74 24.07 47.45 -62.98
CA PHE A 74 22.62 47.44 -63.03
C PHE A 74 22.12 46.02 -63.31
N MET A 75 21.12 45.57 -62.55
CA MET A 75 20.46 44.27 -62.76
C MET A 75 19.11 44.45 -63.44
N GLU A 76 18.16 45.09 -62.76
CA GLU A 76 16.79 45.23 -63.23
C GLU A 76 16.03 46.38 -62.54
N VAL A 77 14.83 46.70 -63.05
CA VAL A 77 13.86 47.57 -62.38
C VAL A 77 12.60 46.77 -62.09
N ASN A 78 12.32 46.58 -60.80
CA ASN A 78 11.07 46.01 -60.34
C ASN A 78 10.00 47.10 -60.29
N GLY A 79 9.09 47.07 -61.26
CA GLY A 79 7.99 48.04 -61.41
C GLY A 79 6.83 47.88 -60.40
N ARG A 80 7.15 47.50 -59.17
CA ARG A 80 6.19 47.19 -58.10
C ARG A 80 6.79 47.54 -56.73
N LEU A 81 5.92 47.65 -55.73
CA LEU A 81 6.36 47.69 -54.34
C LEU A 81 6.95 46.31 -53.99
N GLN A 82 8.12 46.32 -53.34
CA GLN A 82 8.76 45.09 -52.88
C GLN A 82 8.22 44.67 -51.51
N VAL A 83 8.32 43.39 -51.19
CA VAL A 83 7.78 42.81 -49.95
C VAL A 83 8.49 43.42 -48.73
N GLU A 84 9.80 43.59 -48.86
CA GLU A 84 10.76 44.18 -47.93
C GLU A 84 10.72 45.73 -47.90
N HIS A 85 9.68 46.38 -48.41
CA HIS A 85 9.55 47.85 -48.28
C HIS A 85 9.50 48.37 -46.83
N PRO A 86 9.04 47.62 -45.79
CA PRO A 86 8.97 48.15 -44.43
C PRO A 86 10.32 48.56 -43.84
N VAL A 87 11.46 47.94 -44.23
CA VAL A 87 12.77 48.42 -43.74
C VAL A 87 13.06 49.84 -44.18
N THR A 88 12.63 50.22 -45.39
CA THR A 88 12.71 51.60 -45.90
C THR A 88 11.75 52.51 -45.14
N GLU A 89 10.52 52.07 -44.88
CA GLU A 89 9.55 52.86 -44.12
C GLU A 89 10.02 53.12 -42.69
N MET A 90 10.62 52.13 -42.04
CA MET A 90 11.10 52.23 -40.65
C MET A 90 12.25 53.21 -40.49
N VAL A 91 13.14 53.34 -41.49
CA VAL A 91 14.24 54.32 -41.43
C VAL A 91 13.83 55.70 -41.93
N THR A 92 12.82 55.83 -42.79
CA THR A 92 12.41 57.13 -43.36
C THR A 92 11.16 57.74 -42.71
N GLY A 93 10.36 56.95 -42.01
CA GLY A 93 9.03 57.33 -41.51
C GLY A 93 7.98 57.53 -42.61
N VAL A 94 8.28 57.12 -43.85
CA VAL A 94 7.41 57.30 -45.01
C VAL A 94 6.56 56.05 -45.24
N ASP A 95 5.24 56.23 -45.27
CA ASP A 95 4.29 55.20 -45.69
C ASP A 95 4.22 55.14 -47.23
N LEU A 96 4.89 54.13 -47.79
CA LEU A 96 5.05 53.91 -49.23
C LEU A 96 3.73 53.46 -49.87
N VAL A 97 2.92 52.68 -49.17
CA VAL A 97 1.60 52.22 -49.66
C VAL A 97 0.65 53.42 -49.81
N LYS A 98 0.57 54.26 -48.78
CA LYS A 98 -0.20 55.51 -48.81
C LYS A 98 0.26 56.43 -49.94
N LEU A 99 1.57 56.62 -50.11
CA LEU A 99 2.10 57.43 -51.21
C LEU A 99 1.76 56.83 -52.58
N GLN A 100 1.78 55.51 -52.72
CA GLN A 100 1.46 54.84 -53.98
C GLN A 100 0.01 55.08 -54.37
N LEU A 101 -0.92 54.98 -53.42
CA LEU A 101 -2.33 55.31 -53.61
C LEU A 101 -2.54 56.80 -53.94
N HIS A 102 -1.84 57.69 -53.23
CA HIS A 102 -1.89 59.13 -53.47
C HIS A 102 -1.44 59.49 -54.90
N VAL A 103 -0.31 58.94 -55.34
CA VAL A 103 0.18 59.13 -56.72
C VAL A 103 -0.76 58.51 -57.75
N ALA A 104 -1.30 57.32 -57.48
CA ALA A 104 -2.27 56.66 -58.38
C ALA A 104 -3.53 57.52 -58.56
N ALA A 105 -4.01 58.18 -57.50
CA ALA A 105 -5.13 59.13 -57.52
C ALA A 105 -4.83 60.47 -58.22
N GLY A 106 -3.60 60.66 -58.74
CA GLY A 106 -3.17 61.88 -59.42
C GLY A 106 -2.53 62.92 -58.50
N GLY A 107 -2.36 62.58 -57.22
CA GLY A 107 -1.64 63.42 -56.26
C GLY A 107 -0.16 63.57 -56.62
N LYS A 108 0.41 64.73 -56.30
CA LYS A 108 1.84 65.01 -56.44
C LYS A 108 2.61 64.61 -55.18
N LEU A 109 3.87 64.20 -55.35
CA LEU A 109 4.78 64.10 -54.22
C LEU A 109 5.04 65.51 -53.64
N PRO A 110 5.25 65.66 -52.33
CA PRO A 110 5.58 66.95 -51.74
C PRO A 110 6.79 67.60 -52.42
N ASP A 111 6.74 68.92 -52.64
CA ASP A 111 7.87 69.67 -53.19
C ASP A 111 9.04 69.63 -52.19
N GLY A 112 10.22 69.19 -52.64
CA GLY A 112 11.44 69.13 -51.83
C GLY A 112 12.15 67.78 -51.88
N LYS A 113 13.17 67.63 -51.01
CA LYS A 113 13.93 66.40 -50.87
C LYS A 113 13.14 65.37 -50.05
N PRO A 114 13.26 64.06 -50.34
CA PRO A 114 12.67 63.03 -49.50
C PRO A 114 13.25 63.07 -48.07
N PRO A 115 12.51 62.54 -47.07
CA PRO A 115 13.02 62.36 -45.71
C PRO A 115 14.34 61.57 -45.71
N LEU A 116 15.31 62.03 -44.91
CA LEU A 116 16.58 61.33 -44.75
C LEU A 116 16.38 60.07 -43.90
N PRO A 117 16.97 58.92 -44.28
CA PRO A 117 16.98 57.73 -43.44
C PRO A 117 17.63 58.01 -42.08
N SER A 118 17.06 57.47 -41.01
CA SER A 118 17.56 57.58 -39.63
C SER A 118 17.58 56.23 -38.93
N GLY A 119 18.71 55.91 -38.30
CA GLY A 119 18.94 54.62 -37.65
C GLY A 119 19.17 53.50 -38.66
N HIS A 120 18.84 52.27 -38.26
CA HIS A 120 18.98 51.06 -39.07
C HIS A 120 17.75 50.19 -38.87
N ALA A 121 17.23 49.61 -39.94
CA ALA A 121 16.16 48.63 -39.90
C ALA A 121 16.62 47.31 -40.53
N ILE A 122 16.29 46.19 -39.90
CA ILE A 122 16.55 44.84 -40.40
C ILE A 122 15.26 44.03 -40.30
N GLU A 123 14.95 43.31 -41.36
CA GLU A 123 13.78 42.44 -41.52
C GLU A 123 14.25 40.99 -41.65
N ALA A 124 13.50 40.08 -41.04
CA ALA A 124 13.60 38.64 -41.28
C ALA A 124 12.24 38.09 -41.72
N ARG A 125 12.26 37.22 -42.73
CA ARG A 125 11.09 36.51 -43.23
C ARG A 125 10.91 35.19 -42.49
N LEU A 126 9.85 35.11 -41.70
CA LEU A 126 9.43 33.89 -41.03
C LEU A 126 8.59 33.06 -42.00
N ASN A 127 9.11 31.90 -42.39
CA ASN A 127 8.48 31.00 -43.35
C ASN A 127 8.13 29.66 -42.71
N ALA A 128 7.04 29.05 -43.18
CA ALA A 128 6.68 27.65 -42.99
C ALA A 128 7.56 26.75 -43.87
N GLU A 129 8.84 26.65 -43.52
CA GLU A 129 9.85 25.86 -44.23
C GLU A 129 10.66 25.05 -43.21
N ASP A 130 11.12 23.85 -43.59
CA ASP A 130 11.96 22.99 -42.76
C ASP A 130 13.45 23.08 -43.15
N PRO A 131 14.31 23.83 -42.42
CA PRO A 131 15.73 23.95 -42.75
C PRO A 131 16.47 22.60 -42.77
N GLY A 132 15.99 21.62 -42.00
CA GLY A 132 16.55 20.26 -41.93
C GLY A 132 16.30 19.40 -43.15
N LEU A 133 15.18 19.64 -43.83
CA LEU A 133 14.85 19.04 -45.13
C LEU A 133 15.20 19.98 -46.28
N GLY A 134 16.25 20.79 -46.09
CA GLY A 134 16.73 21.72 -47.10
C GLY A 134 15.74 22.83 -47.42
N PHE A 135 14.95 23.28 -46.43
CA PHE A 135 13.86 24.26 -46.47
C PHE A 135 12.75 23.88 -47.45
N ALA A 136 12.29 22.63 -47.36
CA ALA A 136 11.04 22.24 -48.01
C ALA A 136 9.88 23.02 -47.37
N PRO A 137 8.92 23.56 -48.16
CA PRO A 137 7.71 24.17 -47.61
C PRO A 137 6.92 23.15 -46.78
N THR A 138 6.41 23.60 -45.64
CA THR A 138 5.58 22.80 -44.72
C THR A 138 4.19 23.43 -44.59
N PRO A 139 3.27 23.15 -45.53
CA PRO A 139 1.89 23.60 -45.42
C PRO A 139 1.20 22.93 -44.21
N GLY A 140 0.18 23.56 -43.65
CA GLY A 140 -0.52 23.02 -42.49
C GLY A 140 -1.32 24.06 -41.72
N ARG A 141 -2.13 23.62 -40.78
CA ARG A 141 -2.91 24.51 -39.92
C ARG A 141 -2.05 25.11 -38.82
N ILE A 142 -2.14 26.42 -38.61
CA ILE A 142 -1.43 27.10 -37.53
C ILE A 142 -2.22 26.90 -36.24
N GLU A 143 -1.73 26.03 -35.36
CA GLU A 143 -2.35 25.75 -34.06
C GLU A 143 -2.06 26.84 -33.03
N LEU A 144 -0.89 27.46 -33.11
CA LEU A 144 -0.46 28.55 -32.24
C LEU A 144 0.30 29.60 -33.04
N LEU A 145 -0.07 30.87 -32.90
CA LEU A 145 0.67 32.00 -33.47
C LEU A 145 0.83 33.13 -32.45
N ARG A 146 2.01 33.22 -31.83
CA ARG A 146 2.40 34.34 -30.97
C ARG A 146 3.46 35.17 -31.67
N LEU A 147 3.06 36.35 -32.15
CA LEU A 147 3.96 37.31 -32.80
C LEU A 147 4.57 38.29 -31.78
N PRO A 148 5.79 38.80 -32.03
CA PRO A 148 6.50 39.63 -31.07
C PRO A 148 6.00 41.09 -31.08
N GLY A 149 6.31 41.82 -30.01
CA GLY A 149 5.99 43.24 -29.89
C GLY A 149 7.07 44.02 -29.15
N GLY A 150 6.83 45.33 -28.99
CA GLY A 150 7.69 46.23 -28.21
C GLY A 150 8.39 47.32 -29.02
N PRO A 151 9.21 48.16 -28.36
CA PRO A 151 9.79 49.34 -28.98
C PRO A 151 10.68 49.01 -30.19
N GLY A 152 10.40 49.65 -31.33
CA GLY A 152 11.15 49.48 -32.57
C GLY A 152 10.89 48.15 -33.29
N ILE A 153 9.92 47.34 -32.86
CA ILE A 153 9.49 46.13 -33.56
C ILE A 153 8.22 46.43 -34.36
N ARG A 154 8.21 46.03 -35.63
CA ARG A 154 7.03 46.00 -36.48
C ARG A 154 6.89 44.58 -37.03
N VAL A 155 5.67 44.08 -37.06
CA VAL A 155 5.36 42.76 -37.63
C VAL A 155 4.24 42.93 -38.65
N ASP A 156 4.48 42.48 -39.87
CA ASP A 156 3.49 42.41 -40.92
C ASP A 156 3.19 40.92 -41.18
N SER A 157 1.99 40.44 -40.83
CA SER A 157 1.55 39.04 -40.98
C SER A 157 0.32 38.96 -41.88
N GLY A 158 0.22 37.88 -42.67
CA GLY A 158 -0.96 37.54 -43.47
C GLY A 158 -1.89 36.51 -42.81
N PHE A 159 -1.46 35.92 -41.70
CA PHE A 159 -2.13 34.80 -41.03
C PHE A 159 -2.48 35.15 -39.57
N VAL A 160 -3.55 34.53 -39.08
CA VAL A 160 -3.90 34.44 -37.66
C VAL A 160 -3.95 32.99 -37.19
N GLU A 161 -3.98 32.77 -35.87
CA GLU A 161 -4.14 31.44 -35.30
C GLU A 161 -5.41 30.76 -35.82
N GLY A 162 -5.30 29.48 -36.21
CA GLY A 162 -6.36 28.68 -36.80
C GLY A 162 -6.41 28.68 -38.34
N ASP A 163 -5.73 29.61 -39.01
CA ASP A 163 -5.58 29.61 -40.47
C ASP A 163 -4.72 28.45 -40.96
N ALA A 164 -4.89 28.05 -42.22
CA ALA A 164 -4.04 27.06 -42.87
C ALA A 164 -3.06 27.73 -43.83
N VAL A 165 -1.78 27.37 -43.76
CA VAL A 165 -0.76 27.75 -44.76
C VAL A 165 -0.95 26.83 -45.97
N PRO A 166 -1.42 27.37 -47.11
CA PRO A 166 -1.74 26.57 -48.28
C PRO A 166 -0.46 26.16 -49.04
N PRO A 167 -0.42 24.97 -49.65
CA PRO A 167 0.75 24.51 -50.43
C PRO A 167 0.93 25.25 -51.76
N GLU A 168 -0.12 25.90 -52.29
CA GLU A 168 -0.06 26.56 -53.60
C GLU A 168 0.53 27.98 -53.57
N PHE A 169 0.79 28.55 -52.39
CA PHE A 169 1.24 29.93 -52.22
C PHE A 169 2.61 30.03 -51.50
N ASP A 170 3.11 31.25 -51.35
CA ASP A 170 4.34 31.53 -50.61
C ASP A 170 4.21 31.06 -49.15
N SER A 171 5.24 30.36 -48.65
CA SER A 171 5.32 29.85 -47.28
C SER A 171 5.55 30.93 -46.22
N MET A 172 5.64 32.20 -46.60
CA MET A 172 5.87 33.31 -45.68
C MET A 172 4.68 33.55 -44.72
N ILE A 173 4.92 33.34 -43.44
CA ILE A 173 3.95 33.54 -42.35
C ILE A 173 3.92 35.02 -41.97
N ALA A 174 5.10 35.60 -41.69
CA ALA A 174 5.23 36.96 -41.23
C ALA A 174 6.59 37.58 -41.59
N LYS A 175 6.61 38.91 -41.66
CA LYS A 175 7.84 39.70 -41.70
C LYS A 175 8.05 40.33 -40.34
N ILE A 176 9.19 40.07 -39.72
CA ILE A 176 9.54 40.66 -38.42
C ILE A 176 10.63 41.70 -38.68
N ILE A 177 10.30 42.96 -38.42
CA ILE A 177 11.16 44.10 -38.69
C ILE A 177 11.58 44.75 -37.38
N ALA A 178 12.88 44.98 -37.21
CA ALA A 178 13.42 45.71 -36.08
C ALA A 178 14.15 46.96 -36.54
N HIS A 179 13.85 48.08 -35.90
CA HIS A 179 14.56 49.35 -36.02
C HIS A 179 15.39 49.62 -34.77
N GLY A 180 16.59 50.15 -34.95
CA GLY A 180 17.48 50.61 -33.89
C GLY A 180 18.21 51.89 -34.29
N ARG A 181 18.84 52.58 -33.32
CA ARG A 181 19.70 53.73 -33.64
C ARG A 181 20.98 53.30 -34.34
N THR A 182 21.42 52.07 -34.07
CA THR A 182 22.55 51.41 -34.72
C THR A 182 22.11 50.05 -35.26
N ARG A 183 22.87 49.50 -36.21
CA ARG A 183 22.68 48.15 -36.73
C ARG A 183 22.73 47.09 -35.63
N GLU A 184 23.65 47.21 -34.67
CA GLU A 184 23.73 46.28 -33.53
C GLU A 184 22.47 46.31 -32.65
N GLU A 185 21.91 47.50 -32.39
CA GLU A 185 20.66 47.64 -31.65
C GLU A 185 19.50 47.01 -32.42
N ALA A 186 19.42 47.20 -33.75
CA ALA A 186 18.40 46.62 -34.60
C ALA A 186 18.50 45.07 -34.63
N ILE A 187 19.70 44.50 -34.80
CA ILE A 187 19.95 43.05 -34.76
C ILE A 187 19.59 42.47 -33.39
N ALA A 188 19.99 43.11 -32.29
CA ALA A 188 19.68 42.64 -30.95
C ALA A 188 18.16 42.62 -30.68
N ARG A 189 17.45 43.66 -31.13
CA ARG A 189 15.98 43.74 -31.07
C ARG A 189 15.33 42.66 -31.93
N LEU A 190 15.78 42.47 -33.17
CA LEU A 190 15.26 41.44 -34.07
C LEU A 190 15.45 40.04 -33.48
N ARG A 191 16.65 39.75 -32.98
CA ARG A 191 16.96 38.46 -32.36
C ARG A 191 16.06 38.17 -31.17
N ARG A 192 15.79 39.17 -30.31
CA ARG A 192 14.82 39.02 -29.21
C ARG A 192 13.40 38.79 -29.75
N ALA A 193 12.96 39.58 -30.74
CA ALA A 193 11.63 39.46 -31.33
C ALA A 193 11.40 38.06 -31.93
N ILE A 194 12.37 37.52 -32.66
CA ILE A 194 12.28 36.15 -33.20
C ILE A 194 12.25 35.11 -32.06
N ALA A 195 13.04 35.30 -30.99
CA ALA A 195 13.02 34.38 -29.84
C ALA A 195 11.70 34.43 -29.04
N ASP A 196 11.01 35.56 -29.05
CA ASP A 196 9.68 35.72 -28.44
C ASP A 196 8.54 35.25 -29.36
N THR A 197 8.85 34.92 -30.62
CA THR A 197 7.88 34.39 -31.58
C THR A 197 7.62 32.91 -31.29
N MET A 198 6.35 32.48 -31.38
CA MET A 198 5.99 31.07 -31.25
C MET A 198 5.04 30.70 -32.39
N VAL A 199 5.38 29.65 -33.13
CA VAL A 199 4.55 29.12 -34.19
C VAL A 199 4.48 27.61 -34.08
N VAL A 200 3.26 27.07 -33.98
CA VAL A 200 3.01 25.62 -34.09
C VAL A 200 2.17 25.41 -35.34
N ILE A 201 2.68 24.60 -36.27
CA ILE A 201 1.98 24.20 -37.49
C ILE A 201 1.70 22.70 -37.38
N GLU A 202 0.45 22.32 -37.55
CA GLU A 202 0.01 20.94 -37.67
C GLU A 202 0.82 20.27 -38.80
N GLU A 203 1.57 19.22 -38.46
CA GLU A 203 2.46 18.49 -39.39
C GLU A 203 3.59 19.34 -40.04
N GLY A 204 3.84 20.57 -39.56
CA GLY A 204 4.82 21.49 -40.15
C GLY A 204 5.83 22.11 -39.18
N THR A 205 6.78 22.88 -39.71
CA THR A 205 7.77 23.61 -38.90
C THR A 205 8.06 24.98 -39.52
N THR A 206 8.98 25.74 -38.95
CA THR A 206 9.35 27.06 -39.46
C THR A 206 10.87 27.23 -39.57
N ASN A 207 11.28 28.24 -40.33
CA ASN A 207 12.68 28.67 -40.39
C ASN A 207 13.13 29.49 -39.16
N GLN A 208 12.30 29.64 -38.12
CA GLN A 208 12.57 30.48 -36.95
C GLN A 208 13.93 30.19 -36.29
N GLY A 209 14.20 28.92 -36.01
CA GLY A 209 15.46 28.51 -35.38
C GLY A 209 16.70 28.86 -36.21
N PHE A 210 16.59 28.70 -37.53
CA PHE A 210 17.63 29.10 -38.47
C PHE A 210 17.86 30.62 -38.45
N LEU A 211 16.79 31.43 -38.39
CA LEU A 211 16.90 32.88 -38.30
C LEU A 211 17.62 33.33 -37.02
N LEU A 212 17.33 32.70 -35.87
CA LEU A 212 18.02 32.99 -34.61
C LEU A 212 19.52 32.68 -34.66
N GLU A 213 19.88 31.56 -35.30
CA GLU A 213 21.26 31.18 -35.49
C GLU A 213 21.97 32.15 -36.45
N LEU A 214 21.37 32.45 -37.60
CA LEU A 214 21.90 33.37 -38.60
C LEU A 214 22.18 34.75 -38.01
N LEU A 215 21.25 35.31 -37.23
CA LEU A 215 21.43 36.60 -36.53
C LEU A 215 22.51 36.57 -35.45
N GLY A 216 22.92 35.39 -34.98
CA GLY A 216 24.02 35.20 -34.03
C GLY A 216 25.39 35.08 -34.67
N ARG A 217 25.49 34.86 -35.98
CA ARG A 217 26.75 34.54 -36.65
C ARG A 217 27.67 35.77 -36.79
N PRO A 218 29.00 35.58 -36.64
CA PRO A 218 29.98 36.66 -36.84
C PRO A 218 29.84 37.34 -38.21
N GLU A 219 29.62 36.58 -39.28
CA GLU A 219 29.52 37.07 -40.66
C GLU A 219 28.36 38.06 -40.84
N LEU A 220 27.22 37.80 -40.19
CA LEU A 220 26.09 38.73 -40.21
C LEU A 220 26.40 39.97 -39.39
N ARG A 221 27.04 39.82 -38.22
CA ARG A 221 27.41 40.95 -37.35
C ARG A 221 28.42 41.90 -38.01
N THR A 222 29.40 41.37 -38.75
CA THR A 222 30.40 42.18 -39.46
C THR A 222 29.89 42.76 -40.78
N GLY A 223 28.85 42.16 -41.37
CA GLY A 223 28.32 42.58 -42.67
C GLY A 223 29.16 42.08 -43.86
N GLU A 224 30.11 41.18 -43.62
CA GLU A 224 30.95 40.55 -44.65
C GLU A 224 30.22 39.34 -45.26
N VAL A 225 29.23 39.63 -46.12
CA VAL A 225 28.32 38.62 -46.68
C VAL A 225 28.31 38.67 -48.20
N ASP A 226 28.17 37.51 -48.84
CA ASP A 226 27.90 37.37 -50.27
C ASP A 226 26.62 36.55 -50.51
N THR A 227 26.07 36.63 -51.71
CA THR A 227 24.81 35.99 -52.10
C THR A 227 24.82 34.46 -52.06
N GLY A 228 25.99 33.83 -51.91
CA GLY A 228 26.16 32.38 -51.79
C GLY A 228 26.44 31.90 -50.37
N LEU A 229 26.48 32.78 -49.35
CA LEU A 229 26.79 32.40 -47.97
C LEU A 229 25.82 31.34 -47.44
N LEU A 230 24.51 31.58 -47.56
CA LEU A 230 23.50 30.66 -47.02
C LEU A 230 23.53 29.29 -47.71
N ASP A 231 23.74 29.26 -49.03
CA ASP A 231 23.87 28.01 -49.79
C ASP A 231 25.12 27.21 -49.34
N ARG A 232 26.23 27.89 -49.00
CA ARG A 232 27.43 27.23 -48.44
C ARG A 232 27.19 26.69 -47.04
N LEU A 233 26.48 27.42 -46.18
CA LEU A 233 26.13 26.96 -44.84
C LEU A 233 25.23 25.71 -44.91
N GLN A 234 24.27 25.71 -45.83
CA GLN A 234 23.43 24.54 -46.11
C GLN A 234 24.24 23.35 -46.60
N GLY A 235 25.16 23.55 -47.55
CA GLY A 235 26.02 22.47 -48.05
C GLY A 235 26.96 21.86 -47.01
N ARG A 236 27.27 22.60 -45.93
CA ARG A 236 28.09 22.13 -44.80
C ARG A 236 27.26 21.53 -43.65
N GLY A 237 25.93 21.55 -43.73
CA GLY A 237 25.05 21.09 -42.64
C GLY A 237 25.07 21.99 -41.40
N GLU A 238 25.59 23.22 -41.51
CA GLU A 238 25.72 24.19 -40.42
C GLU A 238 24.44 25.02 -40.20
N VAL A 239 23.29 24.56 -40.65
CA VAL A 239 22.00 25.30 -40.60
C VAL A 239 21.18 24.92 -39.36
N GLN A 240 21.61 23.89 -38.62
CA GLN A 240 20.89 23.31 -37.48
C GLN A 240 21.74 23.33 -36.20
N SER A 241 21.32 24.15 -35.23
CA SER A 241 21.90 24.22 -33.89
C SER A 241 21.72 22.92 -33.10
N THR A 242 22.72 22.55 -32.30
CA THR A 242 22.66 21.49 -31.28
C THR A 242 22.44 22.02 -29.87
N ARG A 243 22.29 23.34 -29.71
CA ARG A 243 22.12 23.97 -28.41
C ARG A 243 20.89 23.40 -27.71
N ASN A 244 21.02 22.97 -26.45
CA ASN A 244 19.95 22.40 -25.63
C ASN A 244 19.31 21.11 -26.21
N ALA A 245 19.99 20.38 -27.10
CA ALA A 245 19.49 19.13 -27.67
C ALA A 245 19.30 18.02 -26.61
N ASP A 246 20.06 18.05 -25.53
CA ASP A 246 19.91 17.21 -24.34
C ASP A 246 18.56 17.48 -23.64
N VAL A 247 18.21 18.75 -23.45
CA VAL A 247 16.90 19.19 -22.92
C VAL A 247 15.77 18.74 -23.84
N ALA A 248 15.94 18.89 -25.16
CA ALA A 248 14.94 18.48 -26.14
C ALA A 248 14.67 16.97 -26.08
N LEU A 249 15.72 16.14 -25.98
CA LEU A 249 15.61 14.69 -25.83
C LEU A 249 14.93 14.27 -24.53
N VAL A 250 15.30 14.88 -23.40
CA VAL A 250 14.65 14.64 -22.09
C VAL A 250 13.16 15.01 -22.17
N ARG A 251 12.84 16.16 -22.76
CA ARG A 251 11.45 16.62 -22.93
C ARG A 251 10.64 15.68 -23.83
N ALA A 252 11.21 15.22 -24.95
CA ALA A 252 10.58 14.26 -25.86
C ALA A 252 10.30 12.92 -25.16
N ALA A 253 11.25 12.43 -24.35
CA ALA A 253 11.07 11.20 -23.58
C ALA A 253 9.92 11.35 -22.57
N ILE A 254 9.83 12.48 -21.87
CA ILE A 254 8.74 12.75 -20.92
C ILE A 254 7.39 12.84 -21.66
N GLU A 255 7.32 13.55 -22.79
CA GLU A 255 6.09 13.68 -23.57
C GLU A 255 5.56 12.32 -24.06
N LEU A 256 6.44 11.46 -24.58
CA LEU A 256 6.05 10.12 -25.00
C LEU A 256 5.63 9.23 -23.83
N CYS A 257 6.19 9.43 -22.65
CA CYS A 257 5.76 8.75 -21.43
C CYS A 257 4.36 9.18 -21.00
N ASP A 258 4.07 10.49 -21.04
CA ASP A 258 2.76 11.06 -20.72
C ASP A 258 1.68 10.64 -21.73
N ALA A 259 2.02 10.63 -23.02
CA ALA A 259 1.15 10.14 -24.09
C ALA A 259 0.81 8.65 -23.90
N ALA A 260 1.80 7.80 -23.61
CA ALA A 260 1.58 6.40 -23.29
C ALA A 260 0.70 6.21 -22.05
N THR A 261 0.93 7.01 -21.00
CA THR A 261 0.12 6.99 -19.77
C THR A 261 -1.32 7.43 -20.02
N THR A 262 -1.54 8.38 -20.92
CA THR A 262 -2.89 8.78 -21.35
C THR A 262 -3.60 7.65 -22.10
N GLY A 263 -2.87 6.91 -22.94
CA GLY A 263 -3.37 5.69 -23.58
C GLY A 263 -3.74 4.59 -22.57
N ASP A 264 -2.90 4.34 -21.57
CA ASP A 264 -3.17 3.40 -20.48
C ASP A 264 -4.41 3.78 -19.69
N ARG A 265 -4.54 5.06 -19.32
CA ARG A 265 -5.71 5.57 -18.61
C ARG A 265 -7.00 5.39 -19.43
N SER A 266 -6.93 5.63 -20.73
CA SER A 266 -8.08 5.43 -21.63
C SER A 266 -8.48 3.94 -21.69
N ARG A 267 -7.50 3.03 -21.79
CA ARG A 267 -7.74 1.58 -21.70
C ARG A 267 -8.33 1.19 -20.34
N PHE A 268 -7.78 1.71 -19.25
CA PHE A 268 -8.26 1.47 -17.89
C PHE A 268 -9.75 1.82 -17.76
N TYR A 269 -10.18 3.01 -18.20
CA TYR A 269 -11.59 3.38 -18.16
C TYR A 269 -12.46 2.57 -19.13
N ALA A 270 -11.93 2.15 -20.28
CA ALA A 270 -12.65 1.24 -21.18
C ALA A 270 -12.92 -0.12 -20.52
N PHE A 271 -11.96 -0.64 -19.73
CA PHE A 271 -12.13 -1.86 -18.94
C PHE A 271 -13.00 -1.64 -17.69
N ALA A 272 -12.88 -0.50 -17.01
CA ALA A 272 -13.72 -0.13 -15.86
C ALA A 272 -15.21 -0.04 -16.25
N ARG A 273 -15.51 0.50 -17.43
CA ARG A 273 -16.88 0.51 -18.01
C ARG A 273 -17.47 -0.89 -18.18
N ARG A 274 -16.62 -1.90 -18.36
CA ARG A 274 -16.99 -3.33 -18.45
C ARG A 274 -17.02 -4.03 -17.07
N GLY A 275 -16.83 -3.27 -15.99
CA GLY A 275 -16.83 -3.78 -14.61
C GLY A 275 -15.51 -4.39 -14.15
N ARG A 276 -14.42 -4.28 -14.92
CA ARG A 276 -13.11 -4.84 -14.61
C ARG A 276 -12.02 -3.77 -14.76
N PRO A 277 -11.91 -2.77 -13.86
CA PRO A 277 -10.82 -1.81 -13.94
C PRO A 277 -9.47 -2.55 -13.94
N GLU A 278 -8.65 -2.34 -14.98
CA GLU A 278 -7.34 -2.97 -15.12
C GLU A 278 -6.34 -1.93 -15.63
N ALA A 279 -5.22 -1.80 -14.93
CA ALA A 279 -4.15 -0.87 -15.26
C ALA A 279 -2.82 -1.63 -15.37
N ALA A 280 -2.00 -1.23 -16.33
CA ALA A 280 -0.63 -1.69 -16.41
C ALA A 280 0.17 -1.05 -15.27
N ALA A 281 0.68 -1.85 -14.34
CA ALA A 281 1.41 -1.36 -13.17
C ALA A 281 2.90 -1.05 -13.46
N GLU A 282 3.26 -0.70 -14.70
CA GLU A 282 4.64 -0.39 -15.06
C GLU A 282 5.14 0.87 -14.35
N VAL A 283 6.20 0.73 -13.56
CA VAL A 283 6.82 1.83 -12.78
C VAL A 283 7.87 2.58 -13.59
N ARG A 284 8.31 2.02 -14.72
CA ARG A 284 9.37 2.58 -15.57
C ARG A 284 9.04 2.28 -17.01
N ARG A 285 8.99 3.30 -17.85
CA ARG A 285 8.81 3.15 -19.29
C ARG A 285 10.13 3.32 -20.00
N THR A 286 10.43 2.41 -20.91
CA THR A 286 11.59 2.52 -21.80
C THR A 286 11.17 3.20 -23.09
N ILE A 287 11.88 4.24 -23.49
CA ILE A 287 11.59 5.06 -24.68
C ILE A 287 12.89 5.16 -25.48
N GLU A 288 12.82 4.76 -26.74
CA GLU A 288 13.96 4.83 -27.67
C GLU A 288 13.73 6.00 -28.64
N LEU A 289 14.69 6.91 -28.71
CA LEU A 289 14.64 8.13 -29.50
C LEU A 289 15.88 8.24 -30.36
N ARG A 290 15.72 8.71 -31.58
CA ARG A 290 16.83 8.99 -32.48
C ARG A 290 16.90 10.48 -32.80
N HIS A 291 18.09 11.06 -32.65
CA HIS A 291 18.37 12.46 -32.96
C HIS A 291 19.69 12.54 -33.72
N ARG A 292 19.66 13.14 -34.93
CA ARG A 292 20.81 13.28 -35.85
C ARG A 292 21.59 11.97 -36.06
N GLY A 293 20.88 10.86 -36.25
CA GLY A 293 21.46 9.53 -36.48
C GLY A 293 21.89 8.77 -35.22
N ALA A 294 21.99 9.42 -34.05
CA ALA A 294 22.30 8.77 -32.78
C ALA A 294 21.02 8.28 -32.07
N THR A 295 21.01 7.02 -31.63
CA THR A 295 19.90 6.42 -30.87
C THR A 295 20.17 6.45 -29.36
N TYR A 296 19.19 6.92 -28.59
CA TYR A 296 19.22 7.04 -27.14
C TYR A 296 18.11 6.22 -26.52
N ARG A 297 18.42 5.52 -25.42
CA ARG A 297 17.45 4.72 -24.68
C ARG A 297 17.19 5.36 -23.32
N PHE A 298 16.02 5.96 -23.20
CA PHE A 298 15.54 6.60 -21.99
C PHE A 298 14.72 5.62 -21.16
N ALA A 299 14.81 5.81 -19.85
CA ALA A 299 13.89 5.24 -18.91
C ALA A 299 13.24 6.34 -18.09
N VAL A 300 11.93 6.47 -18.21
CA VAL A 300 11.17 7.57 -17.61
C VAL A 300 10.21 7.02 -16.56
N SER A 301 10.20 7.65 -15.38
CA SER A 301 9.29 7.32 -14.27
C SER A 301 8.71 8.62 -13.71
N GLN A 302 7.38 8.76 -13.65
CA GLN A 302 6.73 9.92 -13.04
C GLN A 302 6.68 9.74 -11.51
N ILE A 303 7.71 10.24 -10.82
CA ILE A 303 7.90 10.06 -9.37
C ILE A 303 7.03 10.98 -8.51
N GLY A 304 6.42 12.01 -9.10
CA GLY A 304 5.49 12.91 -8.43
C GLY A 304 4.59 13.66 -9.43
N PRO A 305 3.67 14.54 -8.97
CA PRO A 305 2.68 15.20 -9.83
C PRO A 305 3.29 15.93 -11.04
N ARG A 306 4.40 16.63 -10.83
CA ARG A 306 5.13 17.42 -11.85
C ARG A 306 6.59 16.96 -12.03
N ARG A 307 6.97 15.83 -11.41
CA ARG A 307 8.36 15.39 -11.31
C ARG A 307 8.60 14.05 -11.97
N TYR A 308 9.68 13.98 -12.73
CA TYR A 308 10.07 12.82 -13.52
C TYR A 308 11.51 12.45 -13.21
N LEU A 309 11.75 11.16 -13.03
CA LEU A 309 13.08 10.57 -13.01
C LEU A 309 13.36 10.00 -14.40
N VAL A 310 14.37 10.56 -15.07
CA VAL A 310 14.84 10.14 -16.39
C VAL A 310 16.23 9.54 -16.25
N GLU A 311 16.39 8.30 -16.67
CA GLU A 311 17.69 7.63 -16.75
C GLU A 311 18.09 7.41 -18.22
N VAL A 312 19.29 7.85 -18.60
CA VAL A 312 19.85 7.68 -19.95
C VAL A 312 21.35 7.45 -19.83
N ASP A 313 21.87 6.42 -20.52
CA ASP A 313 23.29 6.05 -20.53
C ASP A 313 23.95 5.94 -19.12
N GLY A 314 23.17 5.55 -18.11
CA GLY A 314 23.61 5.44 -16.71
C GLY A 314 23.56 6.76 -15.91
N THR A 315 23.28 7.88 -16.57
CA THR A 315 23.07 9.20 -15.94
C THR A 315 21.63 9.31 -15.43
N ARG A 316 21.46 9.92 -14.26
CA ARG A 316 20.16 10.21 -13.64
C ARG A 316 19.85 11.69 -13.68
N ILE A 317 18.63 12.00 -14.12
CA ILE A 317 18.12 13.35 -14.27
C ILE A 317 16.75 13.41 -13.59
N GLU A 318 16.63 14.18 -12.50
CA GLU A 318 15.33 14.58 -11.97
C GLU A 318 14.90 15.87 -12.65
N ALA A 319 13.79 15.82 -13.38
CA ALA A 319 13.22 16.95 -14.10
C ALA A 319 11.86 17.34 -13.53
N GLU A 320 11.62 18.65 -13.38
CA GLU A 320 10.33 19.21 -13.01
C GLU A 320 9.68 19.89 -14.22
N LEU A 321 8.40 19.60 -14.47
CA LEU A 321 7.63 20.16 -15.57
C LEU A 321 6.49 21.04 -15.08
N GLU A 322 6.53 22.30 -15.48
CA GLU A 322 5.48 23.27 -15.25
C GLU A 322 4.71 23.56 -16.55
N ARG A 323 3.39 23.39 -16.49
CA ARG A 323 2.48 23.75 -17.57
C ARG A 323 2.21 25.25 -17.58
N VAL A 324 2.62 25.91 -18.66
CA VAL A 324 2.36 27.35 -18.91
C VAL A 324 1.10 27.53 -19.77
N SER A 325 0.97 26.76 -20.86
CA SER A 325 -0.20 26.78 -21.74
C SER A 325 -0.55 25.39 -22.28
N GLU A 326 -1.26 25.26 -23.39
CA GLU A 326 -1.54 23.96 -24.02
C GLU A 326 -0.27 23.31 -24.58
N HIS A 327 0.50 24.05 -25.38
CA HIS A 327 1.72 23.57 -26.05
C HIS A 327 3.01 23.95 -25.28
N GLU A 328 2.94 24.95 -24.39
CA GLU A 328 4.11 25.50 -23.69
C GLU A 328 4.33 24.83 -22.32
N ARG A 329 5.56 24.38 -22.07
CA ARG A 329 6.01 23.85 -20.78
C ARG A 329 7.33 24.51 -20.37
N LEU A 330 7.50 24.77 -19.08
CA LEU A 330 8.77 25.08 -18.47
C LEU A 330 9.36 23.78 -17.91
N ILE A 331 10.55 23.39 -18.34
CA ILE A 331 11.27 22.23 -17.82
C ILE A 331 12.49 22.71 -17.04
N SER A 332 12.63 22.24 -15.80
CA SER A 332 13.78 22.55 -14.95
C SER A 332 14.54 21.28 -14.58
N PHE A 333 15.86 21.27 -14.82
CA PHE A 333 16.81 20.28 -14.30
C PHE A 333 18.24 20.80 -14.44
N GLY A 334 19.18 20.22 -13.67
CA GLY A 334 20.60 20.58 -13.76
C GLY A 334 20.92 22.03 -13.39
N GLY A 335 20.05 22.69 -12.60
CA GLY A 335 20.18 24.10 -12.22
C GLY A 335 19.75 25.11 -13.29
N GLY A 336 19.21 24.64 -14.43
CA GLY A 336 18.65 25.47 -15.50
C GLY A 336 17.14 25.29 -15.64
N SER A 337 16.47 26.33 -16.15
CA SER A 337 15.05 26.29 -16.51
C SER A 337 14.88 26.73 -17.97
N TYR A 338 14.17 25.93 -18.75
CA TYR A 338 14.09 26.04 -20.20
C TYR A 338 12.63 26.07 -20.66
N ARG A 339 12.30 26.97 -21.59
CA ARG A 339 10.97 27.01 -22.20
C ARG A 339 10.92 26.03 -23.36
N THR A 340 9.93 25.14 -23.35
CA THR A 340 9.75 24.11 -24.38
C THR A 340 8.39 24.17 -25.05
N LEU A 341 8.40 23.93 -26.36
CA LEU A 341 7.21 23.64 -27.16
C LEU A 341 7.34 22.25 -27.76
N THR A 342 6.25 21.52 -27.85
CA THR A 342 6.25 20.17 -28.41
C THR A 342 5.08 20.02 -29.38
N ALA A 343 5.39 19.54 -30.58
CA ALA A 343 4.43 19.13 -31.59
C ALA A 343 4.77 17.70 -32.04
N ILE A 344 3.77 16.84 -32.08
CA ILE A 344 3.93 15.43 -32.50
C ILE A 344 3.49 15.34 -33.97
N GLN A 345 4.33 14.77 -34.83
CA GLN A 345 4.13 14.63 -36.27
C GLN A 345 4.36 13.18 -36.68
N ASP A 346 3.30 12.36 -36.71
CA ASP A 346 3.38 10.91 -36.98
C ASP A 346 4.48 10.18 -36.18
N ALA A 347 5.61 9.89 -36.83
CA ALA A 347 6.76 9.18 -36.24
C ALA A 347 7.81 10.12 -35.63
N ASP A 348 7.76 11.42 -35.92
CA ASP A 348 8.70 12.43 -35.47
C ASP A 348 8.08 13.35 -34.41
N LEU A 349 8.90 13.76 -33.43
CA LEU A 349 8.57 14.76 -32.44
C LEU A 349 9.40 16.01 -32.74
N LEU A 350 8.73 17.14 -32.93
CA LEU A 350 9.37 18.44 -32.99
C LEU A 350 9.36 19.04 -31.58
N VAL A 351 10.54 19.19 -30.98
CA VAL A 351 10.70 19.84 -29.68
C VAL A 351 11.50 21.12 -29.85
N GLU A 352 10.87 22.25 -29.58
CA GLU A 352 11.57 23.54 -29.53
C GLU A 352 12.02 23.82 -28.10
N VAL A 353 13.28 24.22 -27.91
CA VAL A 353 13.84 24.64 -26.61
C VAL A 353 14.41 26.05 -26.75
N ASP A 354 13.83 27.01 -26.02
CA ASP A 354 14.21 28.44 -26.06
C ASP A 354 14.34 29.02 -27.49
N GLY A 355 13.43 28.67 -28.40
CA GLY A 355 13.46 29.12 -29.80
C GLY A 355 14.22 28.22 -30.77
N VAL A 356 14.85 27.14 -30.31
CA VAL A 356 15.65 26.22 -31.13
C VAL A 356 14.88 24.92 -31.38
N PRO A 357 14.46 24.63 -32.63
CA PRO A 357 13.72 23.41 -32.96
C PRO A 357 14.64 22.20 -33.11
N HIS A 358 14.23 21.07 -32.52
CA HIS A 358 14.89 19.77 -32.63
C HIS A 358 13.89 18.75 -33.17
N ARG A 359 14.24 18.09 -34.28
CA ARG A 359 13.50 16.92 -34.79
C ARG A 359 14.04 15.66 -34.13
N ILE A 360 13.16 14.94 -33.44
CA ILE A 360 13.48 13.72 -32.72
C ILE A 360 12.57 12.62 -33.26
N SER A 361 13.13 11.66 -33.98
CA SER A 361 12.36 10.53 -34.50
C SER A 361 12.16 9.48 -33.43
N ARG A 362 10.96 8.91 -33.36
CA ARG A 362 10.68 7.74 -32.52
C ARG A 362 11.26 6.52 -33.22
N ASP A 363 12.27 5.90 -32.61
CA ASP A 363 12.79 4.63 -33.11
C ASP A 363 11.96 3.52 -32.47
N GLU A 364 10.81 3.18 -33.06
CA GLU A 364 10.05 1.99 -32.63
C GLU A 364 10.76 0.69 -33.05
N GLY A 365 11.91 0.78 -33.73
CA GLY A 365 12.79 -0.33 -34.08
C GLY A 365 12.09 -1.47 -34.83
N GLY A 366 10.96 -1.21 -35.49
CA GLY A 366 10.09 -2.20 -36.14
C GLY A 366 9.65 -3.35 -35.22
N LEU A 367 9.43 -3.08 -33.93
CA LEU A 367 9.08 -4.10 -32.94
C LEU A 367 7.59 -4.48 -33.00
N ILE A 368 7.28 -5.68 -33.48
CA ILE A 368 5.92 -6.24 -33.51
C ILE A 368 5.55 -6.75 -32.11
N ARG A 369 4.42 -6.31 -31.57
CA ARG A 369 3.92 -6.71 -30.24
C ARG A 369 2.60 -7.46 -30.36
N SER A 370 2.33 -8.36 -29.40
CA SER A 370 1.02 -9.01 -29.32
C SER A 370 -0.06 -8.00 -28.95
N PRO A 371 -1.15 -7.84 -29.73
CA PRO A 371 -2.21 -6.87 -29.44
C PRO A 371 -3.14 -7.31 -28.30
N SER A 372 -3.14 -8.60 -27.98
CA SER A 372 -3.94 -9.20 -26.92
C SER A 372 -3.18 -10.34 -26.22
N PRO A 373 -3.59 -10.75 -25.01
CA PRO A 373 -3.08 -11.96 -24.38
C PRO A 373 -3.53 -13.20 -25.16
N GLY A 374 -2.64 -14.15 -25.39
CA GLY A 374 -2.95 -15.36 -26.16
C GLY A 374 -1.74 -16.27 -26.35
N VAL A 375 -1.95 -17.40 -27.05
CA VAL A 375 -0.87 -18.33 -27.43
C VAL A 375 -0.36 -17.93 -28.81
N VAL A 376 0.95 -17.83 -28.99
CA VAL A 376 1.54 -17.67 -30.33
C VAL A 376 1.40 -19.00 -31.07
N VAL A 377 0.48 -19.09 -32.02
CA VAL A 377 0.21 -20.31 -32.78
C VAL A 377 1.36 -20.58 -33.76
N ALA A 378 1.79 -19.52 -34.46
CA ALA A 378 2.84 -19.62 -35.47
C ALA A 378 3.58 -18.29 -35.62
N ILE A 379 4.87 -18.39 -35.96
CA ILE A 379 5.68 -17.28 -36.45
C ILE A 379 6.23 -17.75 -37.80
N PRO A 380 5.61 -17.37 -38.93
CA PRO A 380 5.97 -17.86 -40.26
C PRO A 380 7.28 -17.25 -40.81
N VAL A 381 7.96 -16.40 -40.05
CA VAL A 381 9.19 -15.70 -40.43
C VAL A 381 10.35 -16.06 -39.49
N SER A 382 11.57 -16.07 -40.02
CA SER A 382 12.81 -16.37 -39.32
C SER A 382 13.72 -15.14 -39.27
N PRO A 383 14.64 -15.03 -38.29
CA PRO A 383 15.68 -14.00 -38.30
C PRO A 383 16.48 -14.04 -39.62
N GLY A 384 16.57 -12.90 -40.29
CA GLY A 384 17.21 -12.72 -41.60
C GLY A 384 16.24 -12.63 -42.78
N ASP A 385 14.97 -12.99 -42.60
CA ASP A 385 13.95 -12.96 -43.67
C ASP A 385 13.57 -11.52 -44.02
N GLU A 386 13.38 -11.25 -45.31
CA GLU A 386 12.89 -9.97 -45.82
C GLU A 386 11.36 -10.03 -45.95
N VAL A 387 10.68 -9.04 -45.38
CA VAL A 387 9.22 -8.95 -45.32
C VAL A 387 8.74 -7.62 -45.88
N ASN A 388 7.66 -7.65 -46.65
CA ASN A 388 7.00 -6.45 -47.16
C ASN A 388 5.98 -5.93 -46.15
N ALA A 389 5.68 -4.64 -46.22
CA ALA A 389 4.56 -4.07 -45.47
C ALA A 389 3.26 -4.83 -45.83
N GLY A 390 2.57 -5.35 -44.81
CA GLY A 390 1.37 -6.18 -44.95
C GLY A 390 1.59 -7.70 -44.88
N ASP A 391 2.83 -8.18 -44.96
CA ASP A 391 3.12 -9.63 -44.85
C ASP A 391 2.82 -10.14 -43.43
N VAL A 392 2.22 -11.32 -43.31
CA VAL A 392 1.91 -11.92 -42.00
C VAL A 392 3.20 -12.40 -41.34
N VAL A 393 3.51 -11.85 -40.17
CA VAL A 393 4.75 -12.13 -39.42
C VAL A 393 4.52 -12.92 -38.14
N ALA A 394 3.30 -12.94 -37.58
CA ALA A 394 2.94 -13.79 -36.44
C ALA A 394 1.43 -14.07 -36.41
N VAL A 395 1.05 -15.21 -35.83
CA VAL A 395 -0.35 -15.59 -35.59
C VAL A 395 -0.54 -15.90 -34.12
N THR A 396 -1.54 -15.29 -33.48
CA THR A 396 -1.87 -15.50 -32.07
C THR A 396 -3.30 -16.03 -31.92
N GLU A 397 -3.50 -16.96 -30.99
CA GLU A 397 -4.81 -17.49 -30.60
C GLU A 397 -5.22 -16.89 -29.25
N SER A 398 -6.38 -16.25 -29.23
CA SER A 398 -7.01 -15.76 -28.01
C SER A 398 -8.50 -16.08 -28.07
N MET A 399 -9.08 -16.54 -26.96
CA MET A 399 -10.50 -16.94 -26.90
C MET A 399 -10.91 -17.97 -27.97
N LYS A 400 -10.00 -18.91 -28.32
CA LYS A 400 -10.18 -19.90 -29.41
C LYS A 400 -10.33 -19.31 -30.81
N MET A 401 -9.88 -18.06 -31.00
CA MET A 401 -9.90 -17.34 -32.27
C MET A 401 -8.47 -16.94 -32.65
N GLU A 402 -8.09 -17.19 -33.90
CA GLU A 402 -6.78 -16.84 -34.44
C GLU A 402 -6.78 -15.40 -35.01
N SER A 403 -5.74 -14.63 -34.71
CA SER A 403 -5.50 -13.27 -35.21
C SER A 403 -4.11 -13.20 -35.88
N SER A 404 -4.05 -12.68 -37.11
CA SER A 404 -2.80 -12.50 -37.85
C SER A 404 -2.22 -11.10 -37.61
N LEU A 405 -0.91 -11.03 -37.36
CA LEU A 405 -0.14 -9.80 -37.20
C LEU A 405 0.73 -9.59 -38.43
N THR A 406 0.71 -8.38 -38.98
CA THR A 406 1.38 -8.04 -40.24
C THR A 406 2.56 -7.10 -40.02
N ALA A 407 3.56 -7.17 -40.91
CA ALA A 407 4.68 -6.23 -40.93
C ALA A 407 4.19 -4.80 -41.25
N PRO A 408 4.53 -3.77 -40.45
CA PRO A 408 4.11 -2.40 -40.68
C PRO A 408 4.93 -1.70 -41.78
N VAL A 409 6.16 -2.18 -42.05
CA VAL A 409 7.11 -1.59 -42.99
C VAL A 409 7.85 -2.69 -43.77
N HIS A 410 8.42 -2.34 -44.92
CA HIS A 410 9.36 -3.19 -45.64
C HIS A 410 10.69 -3.29 -44.88
N GLY A 411 11.17 -4.49 -44.61
CA GLY A 411 12.39 -4.65 -43.83
C GLY A 411 12.83 -6.10 -43.63
N ARG A 412 13.95 -6.28 -42.94
CA ARG A 412 14.50 -7.59 -42.59
C ARG A 412 14.18 -7.93 -41.13
N VAL A 413 13.68 -9.13 -40.88
CA VAL A 413 13.45 -9.63 -39.52
C VAL A 413 14.81 -9.74 -38.81
N ARG A 414 15.04 -8.92 -37.80
CA ARG A 414 16.30 -8.89 -37.04
C ARG A 414 16.37 -10.04 -36.04
N GLU A 415 15.31 -10.21 -35.27
CA GLU A 415 15.22 -11.25 -34.25
C GLU A 415 13.77 -11.65 -33.97
N VAL A 416 13.56 -12.93 -33.66
CA VAL A 416 12.29 -13.48 -33.20
C VAL A 416 12.44 -13.73 -31.70
N LEU A 417 11.63 -13.03 -30.90
CA LEU A 417 11.77 -12.93 -29.44
C LEU A 417 10.96 -14.00 -28.68
N VAL A 418 10.07 -14.70 -29.36
CA VAL A 418 9.14 -15.68 -28.79
C VAL A 418 9.03 -16.87 -29.72
N SER A 419 8.95 -18.09 -29.19
CA SER A 419 8.69 -19.29 -29.99
C SER A 419 7.19 -19.58 -30.12
N ALA A 420 6.78 -20.31 -31.17
CA ALA A 420 5.43 -20.85 -31.26
C ALA A 420 5.07 -21.72 -30.04
N ASN A 421 3.77 -21.84 -29.75
CA ASN A 421 3.16 -22.43 -28.54
C ASN A 421 3.53 -21.74 -27.22
N THR A 422 4.05 -20.51 -27.27
CA THR A 422 4.32 -19.72 -26.06
C THR A 422 3.15 -18.81 -25.75
N HIS A 423 2.72 -18.80 -24.50
CA HIS A 423 1.70 -17.87 -24.02
C HIS A 423 2.31 -16.49 -23.81
N VAL A 424 1.71 -15.45 -24.38
CA VAL A 424 2.20 -14.08 -24.32
C VAL A 424 1.12 -13.15 -23.76
N PRO A 425 1.46 -12.20 -22.87
CA PRO A 425 0.55 -11.13 -22.48
C PRO A 425 0.44 -10.06 -23.58
N SER A 426 -0.59 -9.21 -23.49
CA SER A 426 -0.74 -8.05 -24.37
C SER A 426 0.49 -7.14 -24.28
N GLY A 427 0.93 -6.59 -25.42
CA GLY A 427 2.08 -5.70 -25.53
C GLY A 427 3.45 -6.40 -25.50
N ARG A 428 3.51 -7.72 -25.26
CA ARG A 428 4.76 -8.50 -25.32
C ARG A 428 5.36 -8.41 -26.74
N PRO A 429 6.63 -8.00 -26.89
CA PRO A 429 7.34 -8.08 -28.16
C PRO A 429 7.42 -9.52 -28.67
N LEU A 430 7.11 -9.73 -29.96
CA LEU A 430 7.12 -11.03 -30.62
C LEU A 430 8.32 -11.18 -31.56
N LEU A 431 8.58 -10.17 -32.38
CA LEU A 431 9.72 -10.10 -33.30
C LEU A 431 10.06 -8.64 -33.63
N GLN A 432 11.27 -8.41 -34.11
CA GLN A 432 11.78 -7.11 -34.49
C GLN A 432 12.10 -7.09 -36.00
N ILE A 433 11.67 -6.04 -36.70
CA ILE A 433 11.95 -5.80 -38.12
C ILE A 433 12.87 -4.59 -38.24
N GLU A 434 14.00 -4.75 -38.92
CA GLU A 434 14.89 -3.67 -39.30
C GLU A 434 14.46 -3.14 -40.68
N PRO A 435 14.02 -1.87 -40.82
CA PRO A 435 13.61 -1.31 -42.10
C PRO A 435 14.76 -1.37 -43.14
N LEU A 436 14.46 -1.81 -44.35
CA LEU A 436 15.40 -1.80 -45.48
C LEU A 436 15.04 -0.62 -46.38
N ASP A 437 15.54 0.58 -46.05
CA ASP A 437 15.53 1.72 -46.96
C ASP A 437 16.82 1.75 -47.80
N GLU A 438 16.70 2.09 -49.09
CA GLU A 438 17.83 2.32 -50.00
C GLU A 438 18.63 3.59 -49.60
N ALA A 439 19.44 3.49 -48.54
CA ALA A 439 20.68 4.25 -48.32
C ALA A 439 21.25 3.90 -46.93
N GLY A 440 21.89 2.72 -46.84
CA GLY A 440 22.71 2.36 -45.70
C GLY A 440 23.97 3.22 -45.60
N ALA A 441 23.88 4.35 -44.89
CA ALA A 441 25.01 4.93 -44.19
C ALA A 441 24.81 4.69 -42.69
N LYS A 442 25.62 3.81 -42.11
CA LYS A 442 25.90 3.82 -40.67
C LYS A 442 26.67 5.10 -40.37
N ASP A 443 25.97 6.22 -40.25
CA ASP A 443 26.52 7.41 -39.63
C ASP A 443 26.29 7.24 -38.12
N GLU A 444 27.31 6.79 -37.39
CA GLU A 444 27.35 6.94 -35.94
C GLU A 444 27.47 8.45 -35.65
N GLY A 445 26.33 9.14 -35.67
CA GLY A 445 26.25 10.55 -35.32
C GLY A 445 26.82 10.78 -33.92
N GLU A 446 27.48 11.93 -33.72
CA GLU A 446 28.09 12.31 -32.44
C GLU A 446 27.04 12.25 -31.31
N ARG A 447 27.24 11.35 -30.33
CA ARG A 447 26.34 11.22 -29.18
C ARG A 447 26.51 12.39 -28.22
N LEU A 448 25.39 12.90 -27.75
CA LEU A 448 25.32 13.94 -26.73
C LEU A 448 25.70 13.37 -25.35
N SER A 449 26.37 14.18 -24.54
CA SER A 449 26.63 13.89 -23.13
C SER A 449 25.54 14.53 -22.26
N PHE A 450 24.97 13.78 -21.34
CA PHE A 450 23.99 14.28 -20.37
C PHE A 450 24.71 14.64 -19.07
N ALA A 451 24.49 15.86 -18.57
CA ALA A 451 25.04 16.27 -17.28
C ALA A 451 24.25 15.61 -16.13
N PRO A 452 24.91 15.03 -15.11
CA PRO A 452 24.22 14.55 -13.91
C PRO A 452 23.65 15.73 -13.10
N CYS A 453 22.56 15.49 -12.35
CA CYS A 453 22.08 16.43 -11.34
C CYS A 453 23.19 16.71 -10.32
N HIS A 454 23.80 17.90 -10.37
CA HIS A 454 24.55 18.45 -9.26
C HIS A 454 23.58 19.21 -8.35
N SER A 455 23.68 18.98 -7.04
CA SER A 455 22.98 19.75 -6.00
C SER A 455 23.20 21.24 -6.25
N CYS A 456 22.15 21.98 -6.58
CA CYS A 456 22.25 23.41 -6.82
C CYS A 456 22.10 24.17 -5.50
N GLU A 457 23.05 25.05 -5.20
CA GLU A 457 22.98 26.02 -4.10
C GLU A 457 22.20 27.30 -4.49
N THR A 458 21.32 27.24 -5.48
CA THR A 458 20.45 28.38 -5.84
C THR A 458 19.13 28.31 -5.06
N GLU A 459 18.80 29.40 -4.37
CA GLU A 459 17.70 29.58 -3.40
C GLU A 459 16.25 29.40 -3.98
N THR A 460 16.06 28.82 -5.15
CA THR A 460 14.78 28.86 -5.88
C THR A 460 14.05 27.52 -6.06
N GLU A 461 14.72 26.36 -5.89
CA GLU A 461 14.06 25.04 -5.98
C GLU A 461 14.12 24.31 -4.64
N ARG A 462 12.96 24.17 -3.98
CA ARG A 462 12.86 23.39 -2.74
C ARG A 462 12.98 21.91 -3.09
N GLU A 463 14.07 21.27 -2.68
CA GLU A 463 14.17 19.81 -2.77
C GLU A 463 13.05 19.15 -1.94
N PRO A 464 12.34 18.13 -2.48
CA PRO A 464 11.31 17.42 -1.75
C PRO A 464 11.90 16.69 -0.56
N SER A 465 11.25 16.81 0.59
CA SER A 465 11.60 16.05 1.78
C SER A 465 11.45 14.53 1.54
N VAL A 466 12.13 13.74 2.38
CA VAL A 466 12.02 12.27 2.36
C VAL A 466 10.56 11.82 2.53
N LEU A 467 9.80 12.48 3.40
CA LEU A 467 8.40 12.15 3.66
C LEU A 467 7.49 12.48 2.47
N GLU A 468 7.72 13.59 1.76
CA GLU A 468 6.98 13.91 0.53
C GLU A 468 7.23 12.86 -0.57
N ARG A 469 8.47 12.37 -0.70
CA ARG A 469 8.79 11.29 -1.66
C ARG A 469 8.08 9.97 -1.29
N LEU A 470 7.97 9.65 0.00
CA LEU A 470 7.22 8.48 0.46
C LEU A 470 5.70 8.67 0.30
N GLU A 471 5.18 9.87 0.49
CA GLU A 471 3.78 10.21 0.21
C GLU A 471 3.45 9.96 -1.27
N TRP A 472 4.32 10.36 -2.20
CA TRP A 472 4.13 10.06 -3.64
C TRP A 472 4.15 8.56 -3.94
N LEU A 473 5.03 7.80 -3.30
CA LEU A 473 5.02 6.33 -3.40
C LEU A 473 3.67 5.75 -2.92
N VAL A 474 3.14 6.24 -1.79
CA VAL A 474 1.84 5.83 -1.26
C VAL A 474 0.69 6.22 -2.20
N LEU A 475 0.77 7.39 -2.84
CA LEU A 475 -0.23 7.87 -3.81
C LEU A 475 -0.17 7.16 -5.17
N GLY A 476 0.75 6.22 -5.38
CA GLY A 476 0.83 5.41 -6.60
C GLY A 476 1.63 6.08 -7.74
N TYR A 477 2.49 7.05 -7.41
CA TYR A 477 3.50 7.54 -8.35
C TYR A 477 4.61 6.50 -8.58
N ASP A 478 5.32 6.68 -9.67
CA ASP A 478 6.21 5.68 -10.26
C ASP A 478 7.60 5.72 -9.63
N VAL A 479 7.72 5.37 -8.35
CA VAL A 479 9.00 5.31 -7.62
C VAL A 479 9.64 3.93 -7.79
N PRO A 480 10.80 3.80 -8.47
CA PRO A 480 11.46 2.52 -8.68
C PRO A 480 11.93 1.86 -7.36
N PRO A 481 12.01 0.52 -7.27
CA PRO A 481 12.41 -0.17 -6.03
C PRO A 481 13.78 0.24 -5.47
N HIS A 482 14.74 0.55 -6.35
CA HIS A 482 16.08 1.01 -5.95
C HIS A 482 16.08 2.45 -5.42
N GLU A 483 15.07 3.26 -5.76
CA GLU A 483 14.84 4.57 -5.15
C GLU A 483 14.14 4.41 -3.82
N THR A 484 13.18 3.49 -3.71
CA THR A 484 12.50 3.19 -2.43
C THR A 484 13.51 2.86 -1.32
N GLY A 485 14.52 2.02 -1.61
CA GLY A 485 15.58 1.72 -0.64
C GLY A 485 16.33 2.96 -0.17
N ARG A 486 16.77 3.83 -1.09
CA ARG A 486 17.47 5.08 -0.76
C ARG A 486 16.61 6.06 0.03
N ILE A 487 15.33 6.19 -0.29
CA ILE A 487 14.39 7.05 0.43
C ILE A 487 14.19 6.52 1.86
N LEU A 488 14.10 5.20 2.05
CA LEU A 488 13.97 4.58 3.37
C LEU A 488 15.26 4.71 4.21
N ASP A 489 16.44 4.53 3.62
CA ASP A 489 17.71 4.76 4.30
C ASP A 489 17.84 6.23 4.76
N GLY A 490 17.36 7.16 3.91
CA GLY A 490 17.22 8.57 4.23
C GLY A 490 16.26 8.83 5.39
N LEU A 491 15.11 8.14 5.43
CA LEU A 491 14.12 8.25 6.52
C LEU A 491 14.72 7.84 7.86
N LEU A 492 15.44 6.72 7.89
CA LEU A 492 16.07 6.18 9.10
C LEU A 492 17.20 7.10 9.61
N SER A 493 17.87 7.82 8.71
CA SER A 493 18.95 8.74 9.04
C SER A 493 18.47 10.16 9.40
N ALA A 494 17.31 10.58 8.90
CA ALA A 494 16.74 11.91 9.13
C ALA A 494 16.18 12.07 10.56
N PRO A 495 16.10 13.29 11.12
CA PRO A 495 15.38 13.53 12.38
C PRO A 495 13.88 13.17 12.25
N ARG A 496 13.24 12.85 13.38
CA ARG A 496 11.80 12.54 13.42
C ARG A 496 10.97 13.78 13.07
N ASP A 497 9.98 13.57 12.20
CA ASP A 497 8.87 14.50 11.95
C ASP A 497 7.54 13.75 12.15
N PRO A 498 7.03 13.71 13.41
CA PRO A 498 5.80 12.98 13.74
C PRO A 498 4.57 13.47 12.98
N SER A 499 4.53 14.76 12.61
CA SER A 499 3.38 15.33 11.91
C SER A 499 3.35 14.85 10.46
N GLY A 500 4.50 14.86 9.78
CA GLY A 500 4.62 14.32 8.43
C GLY A 500 4.43 12.80 8.38
N GLU A 501 4.93 12.06 9.37
CA GLU A 501 4.71 10.62 9.50
C GLU A 501 3.23 10.28 9.73
N GLN A 502 2.53 11.03 10.60
CA GLN A 502 1.10 10.88 10.83
C GLN A 502 0.29 11.14 9.54
N ARG A 503 0.63 12.19 8.79
CA ARG A 503 0.00 12.51 7.51
C ARG A 503 0.14 11.36 6.50
N LEU A 504 1.32 10.73 6.42
CA LEU A 504 1.53 9.59 5.53
C LEU A 504 0.67 8.37 5.95
N LEU A 505 0.59 8.09 7.24
CA LEU A 505 -0.30 7.05 7.78
C LEU A 505 -1.78 7.34 7.48
N GLU A 506 -2.19 8.61 7.53
CA GLU A 506 -3.53 9.08 7.13
C GLU A 506 -3.82 8.79 5.66
N VAL A 507 -2.93 9.21 4.75
CA VAL A 507 -3.06 8.96 3.30
C VAL A 507 -3.23 7.46 3.06
N TYR A 508 -2.38 6.63 3.68
CA TYR A 508 -2.44 5.19 3.49
C TYR A 508 -3.74 4.57 4.03
N ALA A 509 -4.21 5.01 5.20
CA ALA A 509 -5.45 4.54 5.80
C ALA A 509 -6.67 4.86 4.92
N ASP A 510 -6.72 6.09 4.38
CA ASP A 510 -7.84 6.55 3.54
C ASP A 510 -7.90 5.79 2.21
N LEU A 511 -6.76 5.54 1.57
CA LEU A 511 -6.70 4.73 0.34
C LEU A 511 -7.12 3.28 0.61
N ARG A 512 -6.58 2.64 1.66
CA ARG A 512 -6.89 1.23 1.99
C ARG A 512 -8.33 1.04 2.48
N ALA A 513 -8.99 2.08 2.98
CA ALA A 513 -10.40 2.03 3.32
C ALA A 513 -11.29 1.74 2.10
N LEU A 514 -10.89 2.18 0.90
CA LEU A 514 -11.63 1.95 -0.34
C LEU A 514 -11.44 0.54 -0.91
N SER A 515 -10.35 -0.16 -0.57
CA SER A 515 -10.08 -1.53 -1.05
C SER A 515 -10.66 -2.65 -0.17
N ARG A 516 -11.51 -2.33 0.80
CA ARG A 516 -12.09 -3.33 1.71
C ARG A 516 -13.11 -4.21 0.97
N ARG A 517 -12.96 -5.53 1.14
CA ARG A 517 -13.77 -6.56 0.46
C ARG A 517 -15.12 -6.84 1.10
N HIS A 518 -15.31 -6.49 2.37
CA HIS A 518 -16.54 -6.76 3.13
C HIS A 518 -17.01 -5.54 3.91
N SER A 519 -18.33 -5.44 4.11
CA SER A 519 -18.93 -4.54 5.10
C SER A 519 -18.76 -5.15 6.49
N ARG A 520 -18.44 -4.35 7.51
CA ARG A 520 -18.31 -4.85 8.88
C ARG A 520 -19.71 -5.16 9.43
N ASP A 521 -19.91 -6.37 9.97
CA ASP A 521 -21.07 -6.74 10.80
C ASP A 521 -21.07 -5.93 12.10
N SER A 522 -21.54 -4.69 12.02
CA SER A 522 -21.93 -3.89 13.18
C SER A 522 -22.82 -2.74 12.74
N ASP A 523 -23.95 -3.06 12.13
CA ASP A 523 -25.06 -2.11 12.04
C ASP A 523 -26.29 -2.71 12.73
N PRO A 524 -26.55 -2.39 14.01
CA PRO A 524 -27.73 -2.86 14.73
C PRO A 524 -29.04 -2.23 14.22
N GLY A 525 -29.02 -1.44 13.14
CA GLY A 525 -30.20 -0.73 12.62
C GLY A 525 -30.52 -0.93 11.14
N GLY A 526 -29.70 -1.65 10.37
CA GLY A 526 -29.91 -1.84 8.94
C GLY A 526 -30.76 -3.08 8.64
N ALA A 527 -32.04 -2.90 8.32
CA ALA A 527 -32.87 -3.97 7.80
C ALA A 527 -32.31 -4.49 6.46
N GLY A 528 -31.73 -5.69 6.46
CA GLY A 528 -31.81 -6.68 5.37
C GLY A 528 -31.45 -6.28 3.92
N GLY A 529 -30.65 -5.25 3.69
CA GLY A 529 -30.17 -4.89 2.35
C GLY A 529 -28.80 -5.51 2.04
N LEU A 530 -28.66 -6.12 0.86
CA LEU A 530 -27.38 -6.49 0.24
C LEU A 530 -26.53 -5.21 0.00
N SER A 531 -25.89 -4.67 1.05
CA SER A 531 -25.05 -3.47 0.94
C SER A 531 -23.67 -3.88 0.46
N GLY A 532 -23.29 -3.43 -0.74
CA GLY A 532 -22.00 -3.75 -1.35
C GLY A 532 -20.80 -3.31 -0.50
N SER A 533 -19.64 -3.93 -0.73
CA SER A 533 -18.39 -3.56 -0.05
C SER A 533 -17.79 -2.26 -0.61
N PRO A 534 -16.94 -1.54 0.16
CA PRO A 534 -16.27 -0.34 -0.33
C PRO A 534 -15.54 -0.53 -1.66
N GLN A 535 -14.90 -1.68 -1.87
CA GLN A 535 -14.24 -1.98 -3.14
C GLN A 535 -15.23 -2.06 -4.31
N GLN A 536 -16.41 -2.63 -4.08
CA GLN A 536 -17.46 -2.69 -5.11
C GLN A 536 -17.99 -1.29 -5.43
N HIS A 537 -18.21 -0.46 -4.41
CA HIS A 537 -18.60 0.94 -4.62
C HIS A 537 -17.53 1.71 -5.40
N LEU A 538 -16.24 1.45 -5.16
CA LEU A 538 -15.16 2.04 -5.95
C LEU A 538 -15.18 1.57 -7.40
N HIS A 539 -15.35 0.27 -7.66
CA HIS A 539 -15.42 -0.25 -9.03
C HIS A 539 -16.66 0.28 -9.77
N ALA A 540 -17.81 0.39 -9.09
CA ALA A 540 -19.01 1.02 -9.60
C ALA A 540 -18.76 2.50 -9.92
N PHE A 541 -18.13 3.25 -9.01
CA PHE A 541 -17.75 4.64 -9.27
C PHE A 541 -16.81 4.77 -10.48
N LEU A 542 -15.79 3.92 -10.61
CA LEU A 542 -14.86 3.96 -11.75
C LEU A 542 -15.52 3.63 -13.10
N ARG A 543 -16.69 2.99 -13.10
CA ARG A 543 -17.46 2.65 -14.29
C ARG A 543 -18.06 3.89 -14.97
N SER A 544 -18.60 4.81 -14.18
CA SER A 544 -19.33 5.99 -14.66
C SER A 544 -18.67 7.33 -14.31
N LEU A 545 -17.87 7.35 -13.23
CA LEU A 545 -17.43 8.53 -12.50
C LEU A 545 -18.58 9.43 -12.03
N ASP A 546 -19.75 8.82 -11.81
CA ASP A 546 -20.96 9.51 -11.35
C ASP A 546 -21.52 8.77 -10.13
N PRO A 547 -21.42 9.37 -8.92
CA PRO A 547 -21.87 8.72 -7.70
C PRO A 547 -23.39 8.59 -7.61
N VAL A 548 -24.15 9.49 -8.27
CA VAL A 548 -25.61 9.51 -8.25
C VAL A 548 -26.16 8.42 -9.17
N ALA A 549 -25.59 8.29 -10.37
CA ALA A 549 -25.98 7.25 -11.32
C ALA A 549 -25.75 5.83 -10.78
N GLU A 550 -24.71 5.65 -9.95
CA GLU A 550 -24.34 4.35 -9.36
C GLU A 550 -25.03 4.06 -8.00
N GLY A 551 -25.79 5.02 -7.45
CA GLY A 551 -26.52 4.84 -6.18
C GLY A 551 -25.62 4.61 -4.97
N LEU A 552 -24.46 5.28 -4.91
CA LEU A 552 -23.43 5.01 -3.91
C LEU A 552 -23.80 5.56 -2.52
N PRO A 553 -23.50 4.85 -1.42
CA PRO A 553 -23.83 5.32 -0.07
C PRO A 553 -23.00 6.55 0.37
N ASP A 554 -23.60 7.50 1.09
CA ASP A 554 -22.95 8.72 1.59
C ASP A 554 -21.66 8.45 2.37
N ARG A 555 -21.64 7.39 3.19
CA ARG A 555 -20.45 6.97 3.96
C ARG A 555 -19.25 6.60 3.07
N PHE A 556 -19.53 6.03 1.90
CA PHE A 556 -18.51 5.67 0.92
C PHE A 556 -18.02 6.93 0.21
N LEU A 557 -18.94 7.82 -0.19
CA LEU A 557 -18.60 9.10 -0.82
C LEU A 557 -17.67 9.95 0.06
N ALA A 558 -17.97 10.08 1.35
CA ALA A 558 -17.09 10.77 2.29
C ALA A 558 -15.68 10.14 2.40
N SER A 559 -15.57 8.81 2.22
CA SER A 559 -14.28 8.13 2.21
C SER A 559 -13.53 8.34 0.89
N LEU A 560 -14.25 8.35 -0.23
CA LEU A 560 -13.71 8.60 -1.56
C LEU A 560 -13.20 10.04 -1.69
N GLU A 561 -13.97 11.02 -1.22
CA GLU A 561 -13.59 12.44 -1.23
C GLU A 561 -12.33 12.69 -0.40
N ARG A 562 -12.22 12.10 0.80
CA ARG A 562 -10.98 12.15 1.60
C ARG A 562 -9.79 11.58 0.83
N ALA A 563 -9.94 10.40 0.24
CA ALA A 563 -8.87 9.78 -0.53
C ALA A 563 -8.44 10.61 -1.75
N LEU A 564 -9.40 11.20 -2.46
CA LEU A 564 -9.16 12.06 -3.63
C LEU A 564 -8.58 13.44 -3.28
N SER A 565 -8.85 13.94 -2.07
CA SER A 565 -8.27 15.21 -1.58
C SER A 565 -6.75 15.18 -1.52
N HIS A 566 -6.16 14.00 -1.24
CA HIS A 566 -4.70 13.81 -1.26
C HIS A 566 -4.09 13.94 -2.68
N TYR A 567 -4.92 13.86 -3.73
CA TYR A 567 -4.55 14.15 -5.12
C TYR A 567 -4.89 15.59 -5.56
N GLY A 568 -5.36 16.44 -4.66
CA GLY A 568 -5.80 17.81 -4.96
C GLY A 568 -7.18 17.91 -5.61
N VAL A 569 -8.01 16.87 -5.50
CA VAL A 569 -9.37 16.84 -6.07
C VAL A 569 -10.41 17.04 -4.96
N ASN A 570 -11.16 18.14 -5.04
CA ASN A 570 -12.15 18.55 -4.04
C ASN A 570 -13.62 18.40 -4.50
N SER A 571 -13.85 17.88 -5.71
CA SER A 571 -15.18 17.69 -6.29
C SER A 571 -15.22 16.39 -7.08
N LEU A 572 -16.38 15.71 -7.07
CA LEU A 572 -16.64 14.51 -7.86
C LEU A 572 -17.19 14.82 -9.26
N GLU A 573 -17.23 16.09 -9.67
CA GLU A 573 -17.55 16.45 -11.05
C GLU A 573 -16.52 15.91 -12.03
N ARG A 574 -17.01 15.29 -13.12
CA ARG A 574 -16.16 14.61 -14.09
C ARG A 574 -15.25 15.61 -14.82
N THR A 575 -13.98 15.54 -14.49
CA THR A 575 -12.89 16.38 -15.02
C THR A 575 -11.68 15.51 -15.35
N SER A 576 -10.77 16.02 -16.18
CA SER A 576 -9.52 15.31 -16.50
C SER A 576 -8.62 15.10 -15.27
N THR A 577 -8.70 15.99 -14.28
CA THR A 577 -8.01 15.89 -13.00
C THR A 577 -8.60 14.77 -12.13
N LEU A 578 -9.93 14.64 -12.03
CA LEU A 578 -10.58 13.51 -11.38
C LEU A 578 -10.21 12.19 -12.05
N GLU A 579 -10.23 12.14 -13.40
CA GLU A 579 -9.86 10.95 -14.15
C GLU A 579 -8.41 10.53 -13.90
N ALA A 580 -7.47 11.50 -13.80
CA ALA A 580 -6.07 11.24 -13.46
C ALA A 580 -5.90 10.75 -12.02
N ALA A 581 -6.58 11.39 -11.06
CA ALA A 581 -6.52 11.03 -9.64
C ALA A 581 -7.06 9.62 -9.39
N CYS A 582 -8.21 9.28 -9.96
CA CYS A 582 -8.81 7.95 -9.83
C CYS A 582 -7.91 6.85 -10.43
N TYR A 583 -7.25 7.13 -11.56
CA TYR A 583 -6.28 6.21 -12.15
C TYR A 583 -5.07 5.99 -11.23
N ARG A 584 -4.50 7.06 -10.67
CA ARG A 584 -3.38 6.98 -9.71
C ARG A 584 -3.77 6.30 -8.40
N LEU A 585 -4.97 6.58 -7.87
CA LEU A 585 -5.56 5.89 -6.73
C LEU A 585 -5.64 4.39 -6.99
N PHE A 586 -6.15 3.97 -8.14
CA PHE A 586 -6.21 2.55 -8.49
C PHE A 586 -4.82 1.90 -8.56
N LEU A 587 -3.83 2.58 -9.15
CA LEU A 587 -2.43 2.12 -9.16
C LEU A 587 -1.86 1.97 -7.74
N SER A 588 -2.18 2.89 -6.82
CA SER A 588 -1.78 2.77 -5.40
C SER A 588 -2.38 1.54 -4.71
N LEU A 589 -3.64 1.21 -5.02
CA LEU A 589 -4.28 0.00 -4.51
C LEU A 589 -3.62 -1.27 -5.07
N GLN A 590 -3.26 -1.27 -6.35
CA GLN A 590 -2.62 -2.41 -7.02
C GLN A 590 -1.16 -2.62 -6.55
N ARG A 591 -0.42 -1.53 -6.27
CA ARG A 591 1.00 -1.55 -5.89
C ARG A 591 1.23 -1.58 -4.38
N GLY A 592 0.29 -2.11 -3.62
CA GLY A 592 0.27 -1.94 -2.18
C GLY A 592 1.45 -2.54 -1.40
N THR A 593 2.13 -3.53 -1.97
CA THR A 593 3.30 -4.19 -1.35
C THR A 593 4.48 -3.25 -1.15
N THR A 594 4.75 -2.34 -2.09
CA THR A 594 5.90 -1.41 -1.98
C THR A 594 5.61 -0.30 -0.97
N ALA A 595 4.38 0.22 -0.98
CA ALA A 595 3.92 1.20 0.00
C ALA A 595 3.88 0.62 1.43
N ASN A 596 3.59 -0.68 1.59
CA ASN A 596 3.61 -1.36 2.89
C ASN A 596 4.99 -1.26 3.56
N THR A 597 6.09 -1.38 2.81
CA THR A 597 7.46 -1.26 3.36
C THR A 597 7.70 0.10 4.01
N ALA A 598 7.21 1.20 3.40
CA ALA A 598 7.34 2.54 3.95
C ALA A 598 6.50 2.73 5.22
N VAL A 599 5.24 2.28 5.19
CA VAL A 599 4.32 2.36 6.34
C VAL A 599 4.84 1.52 7.51
N ARG A 600 5.35 0.32 7.24
CA ARG A 600 5.98 -0.54 8.23
C ARG A 600 7.18 0.15 8.89
N ALA A 601 8.09 0.74 8.10
CA ALA A 601 9.26 1.43 8.63
C ALA A 601 8.86 2.59 9.58
N ILE A 602 7.81 3.35 9.23
CA ILE A 602 7.28 4.41 10.09
C ILE A 602 6.69 3.83 11.40
N LEU A 603 5.88 2.78 11.31
CA LEU A 603 5.28 2.15 12.49
C LEU A 603 6.34 1.50 13.40
N GLU A 604 7.36 0.84 12.85
CA GLU A 604 8.49 0.28 13.61
C GLU A 604 9.29 1.39 14.31
N ARG A 605 9.52 2.51 13.60
CA ARG A 605 10.18 3.68 14.17
C ARG A 605 9.41 4.28 15.36
N HIS A 606 8.08 4.29 15.32
CA HIS A 606 7.21 4.65 16.45
C HIS A 606 7.34 3.68 17.64
N LEU A 607 7.67 2.41 17.43
CA LEU A 607 7.86 1.44 18.53
C LEU A 607 9.25 1.53 19.17
N GLU A 608 10.26 1.95 18.41
CA GLU A 608 11.64 2.12 18.89
C GLU A 608 11.80 3.37 19.76
N HIS A 609 11.00 4.40 19.51
CA HIS A 609 11.05 5.66 20.24
C HIS A 609 9.96 5.72 21.30
N ASP A 610 10.33 6.14 22.51
CA ASP A 610 9.38 6.32 23.60
C ASP A 610 8.61 7.63 23.41
N ASP A 611 7.57 7.59 22.56
CA ASP A 611 6.71 8.73 22.27
C ASP A 611 5.92 9.21 23.52
N SER A 612 5.96 8.48 24.65
CA SER A 612 5.27 8.82 25.90
C SER A 612 5.66 10.18 26.49
N GLN A 613 6.87 10.69 26.18
CA GLN A 613 7.36 11.97 26.70
C GLN A 613 6.82 13.21 25.96
N THR A 614 6.22 13.05 24.77
CA THR A 614 5.84 14.21 23.93
C THR A 614 4.45 14.79 24.23
N GLY A 615 3.64 14.17 25.09
CA GLY A 615 2.42 14.76 25.68
C GLY A 615 1.31 15.26 24.72
N SER A 616 1.50 15.19 23.39
CA SER A 616 0.73 15.98 22.42
C SER A 616 -0.20 15.17 21.49
N HIS A 617 -0.13 13.83 21.45
CA HIS A 617 -0.75 13.07 20.36
C HIS A 617 -1.97 12.20 20.71
N GLY A 618 -2.53 12.29 21.93
CA GLY A 618 -3.40 11.24 22.48
C GLY A 618 -4.73 10.94 21.74
N ALA A 619 -5.42 11.94 21.18
CA ALA A 619 -6.75 11.73 20.59
C ALA A 619 -6.71 11.49 19.06
N GLY A 620 -6.02 12.37 18.31
CA GLY A 620 -5.95 12.28 16.84
C GLY A 620 -5.18 11.05 16.34
N LEU A 621 -4.04 10.72 16.97
CA LEU A 621 -3.26 9.53 16.61
C LEU A 621 -4.04 8.25 16.92
N ARG A 622 -4.76 8.19 18.04
CA ARG A 622 -5.59 7.04 18.41
C ARG A 622 -6.66 6.76 17.34
N GLU A 623 -7.40 7.81 16.93
CA GLU A 623 -8.42 7.68 15.89
C GLU A 623 -7.83 7.25 14.54
N LEU A 624 -6.68 7.81 14.17
CA LEU A 624 -5.95 7.39 12.97
C LEU A 624 -5.57 5.91 13.01
N LEU A 625 -4.94 5.46 14.10
CA LEU A 625 -4.50 4.07 14.24
C LEU A 625 -5.69 3.10 14.26
N ASP A 626 -6.83 3.49 14.84
CA ASP A 626 -8.09 2.72 14.78
C ASP A 626 -8.62 2.60 13.34
N ARG A 627 -8.61 3.71 12.57
CA ARG A 627 -9.01 3.71 11.16
C ARG A 627 -8.07 2.87 10.30
N LEU A 628 -6.76 3.00 10.53
CA LEU A 628 -5.72 2.26 9.83
C LEU A 628 -5.82 0.76 10.12
N GLU A 629 -5.97 0.35 11.38
CA GLU A 629 -6.18 -1.05 11.75
C GLU A 629 -7.41 -1.63 11.04
N ALA A 630 -8.54 -0.89 11.08
CA ALA A 630 -9.76 -1.30 10.42
C ALA A 630 -9.62 -1.40 8.89
N ALA A 631 -8.73 -0.60 8.28
CA ALA A 631 -8.44 -0.65 6.85
C ALA A 631 -7.60 -1.86 6.46
N LEU A 632 -6.70 -2.29 7.34
CA LEU A 632 -5.70 -3.32 7.06
C LEU A 632 -6.08 -4.72 7.53
N ALA A 633 -7.03 -4.86 8.47
CA ALA A 633 -7.31 -6.11 9.18
C ALA A 633 -7.53 -7.35 8.29
N GLN A 634 -8.10 -7.17 7.08
CA GLN A 634 -8.34 -8.27 6.13
C GLN A 634 -7.24 -8.41 5.07
N SER A 635 -6.78 -7.31 4.48
CA SER A 635 -5.84 -7.33 3.35
C SER A 635 -4.38 -7.48 3.79
N GLU A 636 -4.01 -6.88 4.93
CA GLU A 636 -2.64 -6.75 5.40
C GLU A 636 -2.56 -7.02 6.92
N PRO A 637 -2.85 -8.26 7.36
CA PRO A 637 -3.02 -8.58 8.78
C PRO A 637 -1.77 -8.37 9.64
N GLU A 638 -0.57 -8.48 9.04
CA GLU A 638 0.69 -8.20 9.73
C GLU A 638 0.84 -6.72 10.06
N LEU A 639 0.52 -5.85 9.10
CA LEU A 639 0.62 -4.41 9.29
C LEU A 639 -0.47 -3.91 10.26
N ALA A 640 -1.69 -4.47 10.15
CA ALA A 640 -2.76 -4.20 11.12
C ALA A 640 -2.36 -4.56 12.56
N GLU A 641 -1.58 -5.62 12.76
CA GLU A 641 -1.08 -5.99 14.08
C GLU A 641 0.01 -5.05 14.60
N LEU A 642 0.92 -4.63 13.74
CA LEU A 642 1.91 -3.60 14.08
C LEU A 642 1.23 -2.28 14.47
N THR A 643 0.18 -1.88 13.74
CA THR A 643 -0.66 -0.72 14.09
C THR A 643 -1.29 -0.86 15.47
N ARG A 644 -1.80 -2.05 15.84
CA ARG A 644 -2.33 -2.29 17.19
C ARG A 644 -1.26 -2.15 18.27
N GLU A 645 -0.05 -2.66 18.02
CA GLU A 645 1.05 -2.54 18.98
C GLU A 645 1.45 -1.07 19.19
N VAL A 646 1.55 -0.29 18.11
CA VAL A 646 1.82 1.16 18.19
C VAL A 646 0.70 1.86 18.96
N ARG A 647 -0.57 1.56 18.65
CA ARG A 647 -1.72 2.11 19.37
C ARG A 647 -1.66 1.77 20.86
N TRP A 648 -1.25 0.56 21.20
CA TRP A 648 -1.06 0.17 22.60
C TRP A 648 0.04 1.00 23.26
N ARG A 649 1.27 0.97 22.73
CA ARG A 649 2.43 1.62 23.35
C ARG A 649 2.28 3.14 23.44
N SER A 650 1.79 3.76 22.37
CA SER A 650 1.73 5.22 22.27
C SER A 650 0.45 5.82 22.86
N CYS A 651 -0.66 5.07 22.94
CA CYS A 651 -1.95 5.65 23.37
C CYS A 651 -2.59 4.98 24.60
N ASP A 652 -2.47 3.66 24.77
CA ASP A 652 -3.18 2.94 25.83
C ASP A 652 -2.31 2.71 27.07
N GLN A 653 -1.05 2.32 26.87
CA GLN A 653 -0.09 2.03 27.93
C GLN A 653 0.14 3.25 28.84
N PRO A 654 0.39 4.48 28.34
CA PRO A 654 0.62 5.64 29.20
C PRO A 654 -0.55 5.94 30.14
N VAL A 655 -1.79 5.80 29.65
CA VAL A 655 -3.01 6.00 30.46
C VAL A 655 -3.12 4.96 31.58
N ILE A 656 -2.72 3.72 31.32
CA ILE A 656 -2.72 2.65 32.33
C ILE A 656 -1.58 2.87 33.33
N GLU A 657 -0.42 3.33 32.87
CA GLU A 657 0.72 3.64 33.73
C GLU A 657 0.45 4.84 34.63
N GLU A 658 -0.24 5.86 34.14
CA GLU A 658 -0.72 7.01 34.91
C GLU A 658 -1.72 6.57 35.99
N ALA A 659 -2.75 5.81 35.61
CA ALA A 659 -3.72 5.26 36.57
C ALA A 659 -3.06 4.38 37.65
N ARG A 660 -2.03 3.62 37.27
CA ARG A 660 -1.21 2.84 38.21
C ARG A 660 -0.37 3.75 39.12
N GLY A 661 0.19 4.84 38.58
CA GLY A 661 0.91 5.87 39.33
C GLY A 661 0.03 6.50 40.41
N ASP A 662 -1.20 6.89 40.06
CA ASP A 662 -2.19 7.44 40.99
C ASP A 662 -2.57 6.44 42.09
N ALA A 663 -2.74 5.17 41.73
CA ALA A 663 -3.01 4.10 42.69
C ALA A 663 -1.83 3.89 43.66
N TYR A 664 -0.59 3.93 43.16
CA TYR A 664 0.60 3.86 44.01
C TYR A 664 0.77 5.09 44.90
N ALA A 665 0.42 6.29 44.43
CA ALA A 665 0.45 7.50 45.26
C ALA A 665 -0.49 7.40 46.48
N LYS A 666 -1.72 6.90 46.28
CA LYS A 666 -2.68 6.63 47.37
C LYS A 666 -2.16 5.61 48.38
N ILE A 667 -1.43 4.60 47.91
CA ILE A 667 -0.81 3.61 48.79
C ILE A 667 0.38 4.21 49.55
N ASP A 668 1.17 5.07 48.91
CA ASP A 668 2.26 5.78 49.55
C ASP A 668 1.77 6.70 50.69
N GLU A 669 0.56 7.27 50.59
CA GLU A 669 -0.10 7.99 51.67
C GLU A 669 -0.42 7.08 52.87
N HIS A 670 -0.97 5.89 52.63
CA HIS A 670 -1.23 4.90 53.69
C HIS A 670 0.07 4.39 54.35
N LEU A 671 1.12 4.19 53.56
CA LEU A 671 2.45 3.83 54.06
C LEU A 671 3.06 4.96 54.90
N ALA A 672 2.86 6.23 54.52
CA ALA A 672 3.33 7.38 55.29
C ALA A 672 2.55 7.51 56.60
N ALA A 673 1.22 7.33 56.58
CA ALA A 673 0.38 7.33 57.77
C ALA A 673 0.80 6.24 58.78
N LEU A 674 1.11 5.03 58.31
CA LEU A 674 1.66 3.94 59.14
C LEU A 674 3.02 4.30 59.75
N SER A 675 3.92 4.92 58.98
CA SER A 675 5.24 5.34 59.48
C SER A 675 5.15 6.43 60.55
N GLU A 676 4.15 7.30 60.45
CA GLU A 676 3.94 8.43 61.35
C GLU A 676 2.98 8.12 62.52
N GLY A 677 2.43 6.89 62.57
CA GLY A 677 1.47 6.47 63.60
C GLY A 677 0.13 7.21 63.53
N ARG A 678 -0.26 7.70 62.34
CA ARG A 678 -1.53 8.41 62.11
C ARG A 678 -2.62 7.43 61.67
N GLY A 679 -3.82 7.57 62.24
CA GLY A 679 -5.00 6.77 61.86
C GLY A 679 -5.06 5.38 62.53
N ASP A 680 -5.96 4.52 62.05
CA ASP A 680 -6.08 3.12 62.51
C ASP A 680 -5.08 2.23 61.74
N PRO A 681 -4.05 1.66 62.41
CA PRO A 681 -3.07 0.79 61.77
C PRO A 681 -3.70 -0.43 61.06
N ARG A 682 -4.82 -0.96 61.58
CA ARG A 682 -5.53 -2.09 60.96
C ARG A 682 -6.20 -1.69 59.65
N ALA A 683 -6.78 -0.49 59.58
CA ALA A 683 -7.38 0.05 58.37
C ALA A 683 -6.32 0.30 57.28
N HIS A 684 -5.15 0.85 57.65
CA HIS A 684 -4.04 1.04 56.72
C HIS A 684 -3.41 -0.28 56.25
N ALA A 685 -3.21 -1.24 57.15
CA ALA A 685 -2.75 -2.59 56.79
C ALA A 685 -3.75 -3.29 55.85
N ARG A 686 -5.06 -3.13 56.08
CA ARG A 686 -6.11 -3.65 55.19
C ARG A 686 -6.05 -3.00 53.80
N ALA A 687 -5.84 -1.69 53.71
CA ALA A 687 -5.68 -0.99 52.42
C ALA A 687 -4.46 -1.48 51.63
N LEU A 688 -3.34 -1.78 52.31
CA LEU A 688 -2.16 -2.41 51.68
C LEU A 688 -2.47 -3.83 51.19
N VAL A 689 -3.11 -4.62 52.03
CA VAL A 689 -3.52 -5.99 51.67
C VAL A 689 -4.47 -5.92 50.46
N ASP A 690 -5.44 -4.99 50.43
CA ASP A 690 -6.45 -4.83 49.39
C ASP A 690 -5.97 -4.10 48.11
N CYS A 691 -4.78 -3.49 48.11
CA CYS A 691 -4.23 -2.81 46.93
C CYS A 691 -4.23 -3.69 45.67
N PRO A 692 -4.74 -3.22 44.52
CA PRO A 692 -4.83 -4.03 43.30
C PRO A 692 -3.52 -4.16 42.53
N HIS A 693 -2.39 -3.58 42.96
CA HIS A 693 -1.11 -3.62 42.26
C HIS A 693 0.02 -4.23 43.11
N SER A 694 1.14 -4.59 42.49
CA SER A 694 2.30 -5.15 43.22
C SER A 694 2.89 -4.14 44.22
N LEU A 695 2.89 -4.51 45.51
CA LEU A 695 3.43 -3.67 46.58
C LEU A 695 4.92 -3.85 46.81
N ALA A 696 5.50 -4.95 46.35
CA ALA A 696 6.88 -5.31 46.66
C ALA A 696 7.89 -4.19 46.26
N PRO A 697 7.77 -3.52 45.09
CA PRO A 697 8.63 -2.39 44.73
C PRO A 697 8.55 -1.21 45.71
N LEU A 698 7.35 -0.87 46.20
CA LEU A 698 7.13 0.24 47.14
C LEU A 698 7.62 -0.12 48.54
N VAL A 699 7.38 -1.36 48.98
CA VAL A 699 7.83 -1.88 50.27
C VAL A 699 9.36 -1.87 50.34
N PHE A 700 10.06 -2.37 49.31
CA PHE A 700 11.51 -2.41 49.30
C PHE A 700 12.18 -1.03 49.31
N ARG A 701 11.57 0.00 48.70
CA ARG A 701 12.08 1.38 48.79
C ARG A 701 12.07 1.91 50.23
N ARG A 702 11.08 1.52 51.05
CA ARG A 702 10.93 2.04 52.42
C ARG A 702 11.58 1.18 53.50
N VAL A 703 11.73 -0.13 53.30
CA VAL A 703 12.29 -1.06 54.30
C VAL A 703 13.69 -0.66 54.77
N ALA A 704 14.54 -0.15 53.88
CA ALA A 704 15.92 0.25 54.20
C ALA A 704 16.01 1.35 55.28
N GLY A 705 15.04 2.27 55.33
CA GLY A 705 14.95 3.36 56.31
C GLY A 705 13.89 3.17 57.40
N ALA A 706 13.11 2.08 57.34
CA ALA A 706 12.01 1.82 58.27
C ALA A 706 12.50 1.39 59.66
N GLY A 707 11.87 1.90 60.72
CA GLY A 707 12.07 1.43 62.10
C GLY A 707 11.46 0.04 62.36
N PRO A 708 11.74 -0.58 63.53
CA PRO A 708 11.32 -1.96 63.83
C PRO A 708 9.79 -2.18 63.77
N GLN A 709 8.99 -1.19 64.18
CA GLN A 709 7.53 -1.29 64.13
C GLN A 709 7.00 -1.33 62.69
N LEU A 710 7.42 -0.39 61.85
CA LEU A 710 7.00 -0.33 60.45
C LEU A 710 7.45 -1.57 59.66
N ARG A 711 8.64 -2.12 59.95
CA ARG A 711 9.09 -3.38 59.35
C ARG A 711 8.18 -4.56 59.71
N ARG A 712 7.70 -4.63 60.97
CA ARG A 712 6.73 -5.64 61.40
C ARG A 712 5.40 -5.51 60.66
N ASP A 713 4.84 -4.29 60.63
CA ASP A 713 3.55 -4.02 59.99
C ASP A 713 3.59 -4.31 58.47
N LEU A 714 4.70 -3.98 57.80
CA LEU A 714 4.93 -4.29 56.38
C LEU A 714 5.05 -5.79 56.12
N LEU A 715 5.75 -6.52 57.00
CA LEU A 715 5.94 -7.97 56.87
C LEU A 715 4.62 -8.71 57.08
N GLU A 716 3.81 -8.26 58.04
CA GLU A 716 2.46 -8.78 58.27
C GLU A 716 1.56 -8.51 57.06
N ALA A 717 1.54 -7.27 56.54
CA ALA A 717 0.75 -6.93 55.36
C ALA A 717 1.14 -7.77 54.12
N MET A 718 2.44 -7.95 53.86
CA MET A 718 2.93 -8.78 52.75
C MET A 718 2.58 -10.26 52.92
N THR A 719 2.70 -10.79 54.13
CA THR A 719 2.37 -12.19 54.45
C THR A 719 0.87 -12.44 54.30
N ARG A 720 0.02 -11.61 54.89
CA ARG A 720 -1.45 -11.70 54.72
C ARG A 720 -1.87 -11.55 53.26
N ARG A 721 -1.16 -10.75 52.46
CA ARG A 721 -1.41 -10.58 51.03
C ARG A 721 -1.07 -11.82 50.21
N TYR A 722 0.10 -12.45 50.42
CA TYR A 722 0.46 -13.66 49.67
C TYR A 722 -0.36 -14.88 50.09
N TYR A 723 -0.62 -15.07 51.38
CA TYR A 723 -1.38 -16.21 51.91
C TYR A 723 -2.89 -15.96 52.01
N ARG A 724 -3.42 -14.98 51.29
CA ARG A 724 -4.84 -14.60 51.33
C ARG A 724 -5.83 -15.74 51.02
N VAL A 725 -5.38 -16.80 50.35
CA VAL A 725 -6.18 -18.02 50.10
C VAL A 725 -6.22 -19.00 51.28
N ARG A 726 -5.47 -18.73 52.36
CA ARG A 726 -5.41 -19.53 53.58
C ARG A 726 -6.06 -18.78 54.73
N ALA A 727 -6.69 -19.54 55.63
CA ALA A 727 -7.10 -19.03 56.92
C ALA A 727 -5.86 -19.04 57.83
N LEU A 728 -5.16 -17.91 57.90
CA LEU A 728 -4.01 -17.75 58.78
C LEU A 728 -4.46 -17.61 60.24
N GLU A 729 -3.73 -18.25 61.14
CA GLU A 729 -3.82 -18.07 62.59
C GLU A 729 -3.29 -16.69 63.02
N GLU A 730 -3.38 -16.38 64.32
CA GLU A 730 -2.79 -15.15 64.85
C GLU A 730 -1.28 -15.10 64.58
N THR A 731 -0.80 -13.91 64.26
CA THR A 731 0.59 -13.68 63.88
C THR A 731 1.43 -13.38 65.12
N GLU A 732 2.48 -14.16 65.33
CA GLU A 732 3.47 -13.97 66.39
C GLU A 732 4.75 -13.36 65.82
N HIS A 733 5.45 -12.55 66.61
CA HIS A 733 6.71 -11.95 66.20
C HIS A 733 7.84 -12.46 67.09
N ASP A 734 8.71 -13.28 66.50
CA ASP A 734 9.94 -13.77 67.13
C ASP A 734 11.13 -13.39 66.23
N ALA A 735 11.79 -12.27 66.57
CA ALA A 735 12.75 -11.62 65.69
C ALA A 735 13.88 -12.59 65.23
N PRO A 736 14.18 -12.68 63.92
CA PRO A 736 13.76 -11.79 62.83
C PRO A 736 12.46 -12.18 62.11
N PHE A 737 11.73 -13.20 62.57
CA PHE A 737 10.57 -13.75 61.89
C PHE A 737 9.22 -13.18 62.36
N LEU A 738 8.31 -13.06 61.41
CA LEU A 738 6.87 -13.13 61.63
C LEU A 738 6.47 -14.59 61.45
N LEU A 739 5.86 -15.17 62.47
CA LEU A 739 5.38 -16.55 62.51
C LEU A 739 3.85 -16.56 62.46
N THR A 740 3.29 -17.45 61.65
CA THR A 740 1.85 -17.72 61.59
C THR A 740 1.65 -19.13 61.08
N ALA A 741 0.48 -19.73 61.26
CA ALA A 741 0.20 -21.06 60.78
C ALA A 741 -1.14 -21.14 60.03
N PHE A 742 -1.31 -22.20 59.24
CA PHE A 742 -2.58 -22.53 58.61
C PHE A 742 -2.71 -24.03 58.35
N ASP A 743 -3.94 -24.51 58.26
CA ASP A 743 -4.26 -25.88 57.89
C ASP A 743 -4.50 -26.03 56.38
N GLN A 744 -3.95 -27.10 55.79
CA GLN A 744 -4.27 -27.52 54.43
C GLN A 744 -4.41 -29.05 54.38
N GLY A 745 -5.65 -29.52 54.29
CA GLY A 745 -5.95 -30.94 54.34
C GLY A 745 -5.57 -31.53 55.71
N PRO A 746 -4.84 -32.66 55.78
CA PRO A 746 -4.40 -33.24 57.05
C PRO A 746 -3.07 -32.65 57.59
N MET A 747 -2.50 -31.65 56.92
CA MET A 747 -1.19 -31.09 57.24
C MET A 747 -1.31 -29.68 57.83
N HIS A 748 -0.54 -29.42 58.88
CA HIS A 748 -0.40 -28.11 59.51
C HIS A 748 0.90 -27.44 59.04
N TYR A 749 0.80 -26.21 58.51
CA TYR A 749 1.91 -25.48 57.91
C TYR A 749 2.23 -24.23 58.72
N HIS A 750 3.49 -24.08 59.13
CA HIS A 750 4.05 -22.87 59.73
C HIS A 750 4.65 -21.99 58.65
N VAL A 751 4.40 -20.69 58.71
CA VAL A 751 4.94 -19.67 57.82
C VAL A 751 5.88 -18.77 58.60
N ALA A 752 7.14 -18.73 58.18
CA ALA A 752 8.17 -17.85 58.72
C ALA A 752 8.56 -16.80 57.68
N ALA A 753 8.08 -15.57 57.85
CA ALA A 753 8.43 -14.46 56.97
C ALA A 753 9.51 -13.59 57.63
N ALA A 754 10.52 -13.13 56.89
CA ALA A 754 11.55 -12.24 57.43
C ALA A 754 12.11 -11.26 56.40
N PHE A 755 12.56 -10.11 56.89
CA PHE A 755 13.35 -9.13 56.14
C PHE A 755 14.84 -9.40 56.37
N ALA A 756 15.64 -9.53 55.32
CA ALA A 756 17.09 -9.72 55.40
C ALA A 756 17.88 -8.81 54.43
N GLU A 757 19.11 -8.47 54.80
CA GLU A 757 20.11 -7.92 53.86
C GLU A 757 20.92 -9.08 53.24
N SER A 758 21.55 -8.86 52.07
CA SER A 758 22.34 -9.92 51.39
C SER A 758 23.37 -10.59 52.29
N ASP A 759 24.06 -9.80 53.11
CA ASP A 759 25.16 -10.29 53.95
C ASP A 759 24.65 -10.95 55.25
N GLY A 760 23.41 -10.64 55.65
CA GLY A 760 22.74 -11.22 56.82
C GLY A 760 21.98 -12.52 56.53
N LEU A 761 21.88 -12.94 55.26
CA LEU A 761 21.13 -14.12 54.85
C LEU A 761 21.59 -15.44 55.53
N PRO A 762 22.91 -15.70 55.71
CA PRO A 762 23.36 -16.91 56.40
C PRO A 762 22.89 -17.00 57.86
N GLU A 763 22.78 -15.85 58.55
CA GLU A 763 22.28 -15.79 59.93
C GLU A 763 20.79 -16.14 59.98
N VAL A 764 19.99 -15.50 59.12
CA VAL A 764 18.54 -15.73 59.03
C VAL A 764 18.22 -17.20 58.71
N LEU A 765 18.96 -17.82 57.78
CA LEU A 765 18.78 -19.24 57.46
C LEU A 765 19.16 -20.17 58.63
N ARG A 766 20.17 -19.81 59.43
CA ARG A 766 20.53 -20.58 60.63
C ARG A 766 19.47 -20.46 61.72
N THR A 767 18.91 -19.27 61.92
CA THR A 767 17.79 -19.05 62.85
C THR A 767 16.54 -19.79 62.40
N LEU A 768 16.24 -19.81 61.10
CA LEU A 768 15.17 -20.62 60.52
C LEU A 768 15.38 -22.11 60.82
N SER A 769 16.60 -22.61 60.65
CA SER A 769 16.95 -24.01 60.97
C SER A 769 16.70 -24.34 62.44
N ALA A 770 17.14 -23.47 63.36
CA ALA A 770 16.93 -23.64 64.79
C ALA A 770 15.45 -23.65 65.19
N HIS A 771 14.63 -22.80 64.55
CA HIS A 771 13.18 -22.78 64.76
C HIS A 771 12.51 -24.04 64.19
N ALA A 772 12.88 -24.46 62.98
CA ALA A 772 12.31 -25.63 62.33
C ALA A 772 12.65 -26.97 63.04
N LEU A 773 13.73 -27.04 63.82
CA LEU A 773 14.05 -28.19 64.68
C LEU A 773 13.09 -28.36 65.85
N GLN A 774 12.38 -27.29 66.25
CA GLN A 774 11.39 -27.32 67.33
C GLN A 774 9.99 -27.69 66.81
N THR A 775 9.80 -27.69 65.48
CA THR A 775 8.55 -28.04 64.83
C THR A 775 8.32 -29.57 64.82
N PRO A 776 7.14 -30.07 65.19
CA PRO A 776 6.82 -31.50 65.15
C PRO A 776 7.05 -32.14 63.77
N GLU A 777 7.49 -33.39 63.71
CA GLU A 777 7.82 -34.11 62.46
C GLU A 777 6.65 -34.23 61.45
N ARG A 778 5.40 -34.06 61.90
CA ARG A 778 4.19 -34.10 61.07
C ARG A 778 3.77 -32.73 60.51
N GLU A 779 4.48 -31.68 60.87
CA GLU A 779 4.19 -30.31 60.46
C GLU A 779 5.29 -29.82 59.51
N ARG A 780 5.02 -28.75 58.76
CA ARG A 780 5.95 -28.26 57.74
C ARG A 780 6.14 -26.75 57.86
N VAL A 781 7.38 -26.29 57.70
CA VAL A 781 7.74 -24.88 57.72
C VAL A 781 7.95 -24.36 56.29
N LEU A 782 7.32 -23.23 56.00
CA LEU A 782 7.45 -22.45 54.76
C LEU A 782 8.11 -21.12 55.11
N ALA A 783 9.22 -20.79 54.45
CA ALA A 783 9.91 -19.52 54.71
C ALA A 783 9.81 -18.56 53.53
N ASP A 784 9.46 -17.30 53.79
CA ASP A 784 9.45 -16.21 52.81
C ASP A 784 10.42 -15.11 53.26
N ILE A 785 11.56 -14.99 52.57
CA ILE A 785 12.65 -14.10 52.94
C ILE A 785 12.74 -12.94 51.93
N TYR A 786 12.49 -11.74 52.41
CA TYR A 786 12.48 -10.50 51.61
C TYR A 786 13.86 -9.82 51.69
N VAL A 787 14.52 -9.67 50.54
CA VAL A 787 15.88 -9.14 50.45
C VAL A 787 15.94 -7.86 49.62
N TRP A 788 16.42 -6.76 50.22
CA TRP A 788 16.34 -5.41 49.61
C TRP A 788 17.67 -4.78 49.17
N ARG A 789 18.80 -5.48 49.33
CA ARG A 789 20.13 -5.05 48.86
C ARG A 789 20.94 -6.27 48.40
N GLY A 790 21.49 -6.23 47.18
CA GLY A 790 22.45 -7.21 46.63
C GLY A 790 21.93 -8.08 45.47
N GLU A 791 22.76 -8.32 44.45
CA GLU A 791 22.53 -9.35 43.43
C GLU A 791 22.90 -10.73 44.01
N LEU A 792 21.92 -11.63 44.08
CA LEU A 792 22.05 -12.88 44.85
C LEU A 792 21.83 -14.16 44.04
N ASP A 793 21.37 -14.05 42.79
CA ASP A 793 20.91 -15.18 41.97
C ASP A 793 21.90 -16.35 41.93
N GLU A 794 23.19 -16.09 41.76
CA GLU A 794 24.23 -17.14 41.68
C GLU A 794 24.70 -17.66 43.05
N ARG A 795 24.49 -16.89 44.13
CA ARG A 795 24.96 -17.23 45.49
C ARG A 795 23.92 -18.02 46.30
N LEU A 796 22.64 -17.89 45.98
CA LEU A 796 21.53 -18.52 46.72
C LEU A 796 21.61 -20.06 46.81
N PRO A 797 21.94 -20.82 45.74
CA PRO A 797 22.01 -22.28 45.83
C PRO A 797 23.05 -22.75 46.86
N ALA A 798 24.23 -22.12 46.89
CA ALA A 798 25.29 -22.45 47.83
C ALA A 798 24.90 -22.09 49.28
N LEU A 799 24.18 -20.98 49.48
CA LEU A 799 23.71 -20.55 50.80
C LEU A 799 22.63 -21.46 51.37
N VAL A 800 21.66 -21.87 50.55
CA VAL A 800 20.59 -22.81 50.97
C VAL A 800 21.17 -24.19 51.28
N GLN A 801 22.10 -24.69 50.46
CA GLN A 801 22.78 -25.97 50.73
C GLN A 801 23.67 -25.91 51.97
N GLY A 802 24.40 -24.81 52.18
CA GLY A 802 25.26 -24.60 53.34
C GLY A 802 24.50 -24.46 54.66
N ALA A 803 23.23 -24.05 54.64
CA ALA A 803 22.41 -23.87 55.84
C ALA A 803 21.90 -25.17 56.48
N GLN A 804 22.01 -26.31 55.78
CA GLN A 804 21.58 -27.64 56.26
C GLN A 804 20.20 -27.62 56.95
N LEU A 805 19.19 -27.07 56.26
CA LEU A 805 17.85 -26.93 56.82
C LEU A 805 17.24 -28.31 57.18
N PRO A 806 16.47 -28.44 58.27
CA PRO A 806 15.82 -29.70 58.67
C PRO A 806 14.72 -30.14 57.72
N ASP A 807 14.34 -31.42 57.74
CA ASP A 807 13.31 -32.00 56.86
C ASP A 807 11.90 -31.44 57.09
N THR A 808 11.68 -30.79 58.25
CA THR A 808 10.47 -30.02 58.54
C THR A 808 10.33 -28.78 57.63
N VAL A 809 11.43 -28.20 57.13
CA VAL A 809 11.37 -27.09 56.16
C VAL A 809 11.04 -27.64 54.78
N ALA A 810 9.84 -27.32 54.29
CA ALA A 810 9.36 -27.77 52.99
C ALA A 810 9.84 -26.86 51.84
N ARG A 811 9.96 -25.55 52.09
CA ARG A 811 10.23 -24.54 51.06
C ARG A 811 10.82 -23.27 51.64
N VAL A 812 11.76 -22.67 50.91
CA VAL A 812 12.25 -21.31 51.16
C VAL A 812 12.11 -20.48 49.88
N ALA A 813 11.35 -19.39 49.92
CA ALA A 813 11.24 -18.43 48.83
C ALA A 813 11.99 -17.14 49.16
N PHE A 814 12.83 -16.69 48.24
CA PHE A 814 13.55 -15.42 48.33
C PHE A 814 12.89 -14.41 47.42
N ILE A 815 12.40 -13.30 47.98
CA ILE A 815 11.83 -12.17 47.25
C ILE A 815 12.89 -11.09 47.20
N VAL A 816 13.53 -10.91 46.05
CA VAL A 816 14.74 -10.07 45.89
C VAL A 816 14.40 -8.80 45.12
N ALA A 817 14.73 -7.64 45.68
CA ALA A 817 14.60 -6.35 45.01
C ALA A 817 15.72 -6.13 43.99
N LYS A 818 15.38 -5.80 42.74
CA LYS A 818 16.34 -5.40 41.70
C LYS A 818 16.42 -3.87 41.58
N THR A 819 17.53 -3.38 41.02
CA THR A 819 17.88 -1.95 40.88
C THR A 819 16.86 -1.11 40.11
N ALA A 820 16.01 -1.73 39.28
CA ALA A 820 14.98 -1.05 38.47
C ALA A 820 13.58 -1.05 39.11
N GLY A 821 13.43 -1.43 40.38
CA GLY A 821 12.13 -1.58 41.03
C GLY A 821 11.38 -2.86 40.65
N ALA A 822 11.95 -3.72 39.80
CA ALA A 822 11.48 -5.07 39.58
C ALA A 822 11.80 -5.95 40.81
N VAL A 823 10.95 -6.92 41.07
CA VAL A 823 11.15 -7.90 42.15
C VAL A 823 11.23 -9.27 41.52
N ASP A 824 12.27 -10.01 41.86
CA ASP A 824 12.43 -11.40 41.44
C ASP A 824 12.10 -12.33 42.60
N VAL A 825 11.55 -13.49 42.29
CA VAL A 825 11.19 -14.50 43.29
C VAL A 825 11.88 -15.80 42.93
N ILE A 826 12.72 -16.29 43.84
CA ILE A 826 13.50 -17.51 43.66
C ILE A 826 13.09 -18.49 44.74
N THR A 827 12.50 -19.61 44.34
CA THR A 827 11.95 -20.60 45.28
C THR A 827 12.81 -21.85 45.29
N PHE A 828 13.24 -22.26 46.47
CA PHE A 828 13.86 -23.56 46.71
C PHE A 828 12.87 -24.47 47.42
N ALA A 829 12.69 -25.67 46.88
CA ALA A 829 11.84 -26.71 47.46
C ALA A 829 12.62 -28.03 47.51
N ARG A 830 12.20 -28.96 48.38
CA ARG A 830 12.78 -30.29 48.43
C ARG A 830 12.29 -31.15 47.27
N GLY A 831 13.23 -31.74 46.54
CA GLY A 831 12.95 -32.75 45.51
C GLY A 831 12.65 -34.13 46.11
N PRO A 832 12.31 -35.13 45.27
CA PRO A 832 12.11 -36.52 45.69
C PRO A 832 13.35 -37.17 46.33
N ASP A 833 14.54 -36.63 46.05
CA ASP A 833 15.83 -37.02 46.60
C ASP A 833 16.12 -36.38 47.97
N GLY A 834 15.18 -35.59 48.52
CA GLY A 834 15.28 -34.92 49.80
C GLY A 834 16.16 -33.67 49.80
N ARG A 835 16.83 -33.33 48.68
CA ARG A 835 17.70 -32.16 48.57
C ARG A 835 16.91 -30.92 48.15
N PHE A 836 17.37 -29.75 48.58
CA PHE A 836 16.84 -28.48 48.07
C PHE A 836 17.37 -28.20 46.67
N SER A 837 16.45 -28.00 45.73
CA SER A 837 16.74 -27.50 44.38
C SER A 837 15.85 -26.29 44.08
N GLU A 838 16.36 -25.39 43.25
CA GLU A 838 15.56 -24.27 42.74
C GLU A 838 14.40 -24.81 41.89
N ASN A 839 13.17 -24.39 42.21
CA ASN A 839 12.02 -24.61 41.34
C ASN A 839 11.99 -23.52 40.27
N ARG A 840 12.53 -23.84 39.08
CA ARG A 840 12.65 -22.91 37.95
C ARG A 840 11.30 -22.51 37.35
N ASP A 841 10.28 -23.36 37.46
CA ASP A 841 8.94 -23.05 36.94
C ASP A 841 8.24 -21.93 37.73
N LEU A 842 8.68 -21.72 38.98
CA LEU A 842 8.21 -20.65 39.87
C LEU A 842 9.10 -19.40 39.83
N ARG A 843 10.11 -19.33 38.96
CA ARG A 843 11.01 -18.17 38.93
C ARG A 843 10.25 -16.89 38.56
N GLY A 844 10.44 -15.85 39.36
CA GLY A 844 9.72 -14.58 39.24
C GLY A 844 8.27 -14.61 39.74
N LEU A 845 7.80 -15.71 40.34
CA LEU A 845 6.43 -15.84 40.85
C LEU A 845 6.41 -16.40 42.27
N HIS A 846 5.66 -15.74 43.17
CA HIS A 846 5.49 -16.26 44.52
C HIS A 846 4.69 -17.57 44.50
N PRO A 847 5.12 -18.63 45.23
CA PRO A 847 4.46 -19.95 45.16
C PRO A 847 2.99 -19.93 45.57
N MET A 848 2.60 -19.08 46.52
CA MET A 848 1.17 -18.88 46.83
C MET A 848 0.41 -18.25 45.66
N ILE A 849 1.00 -17.32 44.90
CA ILE A 849 0.37 -16.78 43.67
C ILE A 849 0.23 -17.88 42.62
N ALA A 850 1.28 -18.68 42.43
CA ALA A 850 1.24 -19.84 41.52
C ALA A 850 0.11 -20.81 41.88
N GLU A 851 -0.08 -21.09 43.18
CA GLU A 851 -1.18 -21.92 43.65
C GLU A 851 -2.55 -21.29 43.38
N ARG A 852 -2.73 -19.99 43.68
CA ARG A 852 -3.99 -19.27 43.37
C ARG A 852 -4.36 -19.33 41.89
N MET A 853 -3.35 -19.25 41.04
CA MET A 853 -3.48 -19.23 39.59
C MET A 853 -3.55 -20.63 38.95
N ASP A 854 -3.59 -21.69 39.77
CA ASP A 854 -3.58 -23.09 39.31
C ASP A 854 -2.41 -23.42 38.36
N LEU A 855 -1.21 -22.90 38.65
CA LEU A 855 -0.02 -23.15 37.81
C LEU A 855 0.36 -24.63 37.74
N TRP A 856 -0.02 -25.43 38.74
CA TRP A 856 0.10 -26.90 38.73
C TRP A 856 -0.54 -27.54 37.48
N ARG A 857 -1.49 -26.84 36.84
CA ARG A 857 -2.05 -27.31 35.58
C ARG A 857 -1.03 -27.34 34.45
N LEU A 858 0.09 -26.65 34.58
CA LEU A 858 1.14 -26.56 33.57
C LEU A 858 2.30 -27.53 33.83
N ASP A 859 2.19 -28.43 34.81
CA ASP A 859 3.25 -29.40 35.18
C ASP A 859 3.75 -30.28 34.03
N ASN A 860 2.99 -30.40 32.93
CA ASN A 860 3.42 -31.12 31.72
C ASN A 860 4.27 -30.26 30.77
N PHE A 861 4.58 -29.01 31.13
CA PHE A 861 5.29 -28.04 30.32
C PHE A 861 6.45 -27.43 31.09
N ARG A 862 7.58 -27.27 30.41
CA ARG A 862 8.66 -26.40 30.86
C ARG A 862 8.25 -24.95 30.66
N LEU A 863 8.27 -24.16 31.73
CA LEU A 863 7.86 -22.75 31.68
C LEU A 863 9.08 -21.83 31.58
N GLU A 864 9.09 -20.95 30.59
CA GLU A 864 10.05 -19.86 30.46
C GLU A 864 9.32 -18.52 30.59
N ARG A 865 9.83 -17.62 31.44
CA ARG A 865 9.21 -16.32 31.67
C ARG A 865 9.51 -15.35 30.53
N VAL A 866 8.47 -14.76 29.95
CA VAL A 866 8.58 -13.68 28.97
C VAL A 866 8.35 -12.33 29.68
N PRO A 867 9.10 -11.25 29.35
CA PRO A 867 8.82 -9.92 29.87
C PRO A 867 7.37 -9.49 29.61
N SER A 868 6.70 -9.00 30.64
CA SER A 868 5.30 -8.57 30.61
C SER A 868 5.01 -7.56 31.73
N ASP A 869 3.84 -6.92 31.70
CA ASP A 869 3.39 -6.03 32.77
C ASP A 869 3.45 -6.71 34.16
N PRO A 870 3.69 -5.96 35.26
CA PRO A 870 3.83 -6.53 36.61
C PRO A 870 2.64 -7.38 37.09
N ASP A 871 1.43 -7.06 36.62
CA ASP A 871 0.19 -7.75 37.00
C ASP A 871 -0.20 -8.88 36.03
N VAL A 872 0.57 -9.08 34.95
CA VAL A 872 0.39 -10.16 33.96
C VAL A 872 1.62 -11.06 33.94
N HIS A 873 1.39 -12.36 33.97
CA HIS A 873 2.42 -13.38 33.93
C HIS A 873 2.41 -14.14 32.61
N LEU A 874 3.25 -13.71 31.66
CA LEU A 874 3.37 -14.38 30.37
C LEU A 874 4.46 -15.47 30.40
N PHE A 875 4.06 -16.70 30.10
CA PHE A 875 4.96 -17.84 29.98
C PHE A 875 5.01 -18.37 28.55
N ARG A 876 6.22 -18.67 28.09
CA ARG A 876 6.47 -19.55 26.96
C ARG A 876 6.54 -20.98 27.50
N ALA A 877 5.49 -21.76 27.25
CA ALA A 877 5.35 -23.12 27.71
C ALA A 877 5.74 -24.10 26.58
N THR A 878 6.70 -24.98 26.86
CA THR A 878 7.10 -26.06 25.93
C THR A 878 6.79 -27.41 26.55
N ALA A 879 5.99 -28.25 25.89
CA ALA A 879 5.57 -29.52 26.47
C ALA A 879 6.74 -30.50 26.65
N HIS A 880 6.79 -31.22 27.78
CA HIS A 880 7.85 -32.21 28.04
C HIS A 880 7.82 -33.39 27.07
N ALA A 881 6.62 -33.84 26.68
CA ALA A 881 6.44 -35.00 25.79
C ALA A 881 6.58 -34.64 24.29
N ASN A 882 6.51 -33.35 23.94
CA ASN A 882 6.52 -32.90 22.55
C ASN A 882 7.11 -31.47 22.47
N GLU A 883 8.39 -31.36 22.12
CA GLU A 883 9.06 -30.05 22.03
C GLU A 883 8.50 -29.15 20.92
N ARG A 884 7.74 -29.70 19.96
CA ARG A 884 7.05 -28.90 18.93
C ARG A 884 5.75 -28.27 19.44
N ASP A 885 5.26 -28.70 20.61
CA ASP A 885 4.13 -28.08 21.29
C ASP A 885 4.63 -26.91 22.14
N GLU A 886 4.71 -25.76 21.49
CA GLU A 886 5.04 -24.48 22.09
C GLU A 886 3.77 -23.61 22.18
N ARG A 887 3.52 -23.03 23.36
CA ARG A 887 2.34 -22.19 23.63
C ARG A 887 2.72 -20.96 24.44
N LEU A 888 2.01 -19.86 24.21
CA LEU A 888 2.01 -18.72 25.12
C LEU A 888 0.86 -18.86 26.10
N ILE A 889 1.15 -18.75 27.38
CA ILE A 889 0.17 -18.82 28.46
C ILE A 889 0.29 -17.56 29.30
N ALA A 890 -0.68 -16.66 29.16
CA ALA A 890 -0.78 -15.47 30.00
C ALA A 890 -1.65 -15.77 31.21
N VAL A 891 -1.13 -15.52 32.40
CA VAL A 891 -1.78 -15.78 33.67
C VAL A 891 -1.87 -14.46 34.44
N ALA A 892 -3.05 -14.07 34.92
CA ALA A 892 -3.22 -12.80 35.62
C ALA A 892 -4.32 -12.85 36.69
N GLU A 893 -4.21 -11.98 37.68
CA GLU A 893 -5.17 -11.86 38.78
C GLU A 893 -6.04 -10.61 38.57
N VAL A 894 -7.36 -10.79 38.64
CA VAL A 894 -8.36 -9.72 38.55
C VAL A 894 -8.85 -9.44 39.96
N ARG A 895 -8.50 -8.28 40.50
CA ARG A 895 -8.70 -7.94 41.92
C ARG A 895 -9.96 -7.12 42.18
N ASP A 896 -10.63 -6.66 41.13
CA ASP A 896 -11.89 -5.91 41.16
C ASP A 896 -12.83 -6.42 40.06
N LEU A 897 -14.11 -6.56 40.38
CA LEU A 897 -15.19 -6.97 39.47
C LEU A 897 -16.40 -6.01 39.55
N THR A 898 -16.17 -4.77 39.98
CA THR A 898 -17.21 -3.74 40.04
C THR A 898 -17.80 -3.50 38.65
N ALA A 899 -19.11 -3.73 38.51
CA ALA A 899 -19.83 -3.61 37.26
C ALA A 899 -20.34 -2.18 37.04
N VAL A 900 -20.07 -1.61 35.87
CA VAL A 900 -20.69 -0.36 35.41
C VAL A 900 -21.96 -0.72 34.66
N ARG A 901 -23.09 -0.13 35.06
CA ARG A 901 -24.42 -0.43 34.50
C ARG A 901 -24.96 0.76 33.69
N ASP A 902 -25.74 0.48 32.65
CA ASP A 902 -26.50 1.48 31.89
C ASP A 902 -27.72 1.98 32.69
N GLU A 903 -28.44 2.96 32.14
CA GLU A 903 -29.69 3.48 32.71
C GLU A 903 -30.80 2.42 32.86
N GLN A 904 -30.68 1.27 32.16
CA GLN A 904 -31.59 0.13 32.26
C GLN A 904 -31.07 -0.96 33.21
N GLY A 905 -29.98 -0.72 33.94
CA GLY A 905 -29.40 -1.65 34.91
C GLY A 905 -28.58 -2.79 34.31
N ARG A 906 -28.31 -2.81 33.00
CA ARG A 906 -27.50 -3.84 32.33
C ARG A 906 -26.02 -3.54 32.44
N ILE A 907 -25.20 -4.56 32.61
CA ILE A 907 -23.74 -4.40 32.71
C ILE A 907 -23.18 -3.99 31.34
N VAL A 908 -22.53 -2.82 31.30
CA VAL A 908 -21.90 -2.25 30.09
C VAL A 908 -20.41 -2.58 30.07
N SER A 909 -19.76 -2.51 31.22
CA SER A 909 -18.33 -2.78 31.36
C SER A 909 -17.95 -3.36 32.72
N LEU A 910 -16.84 -4.10 32.73
CA LEU A 910 -16.11 -4.54 33.93
C LEU A 910 -14.68 -4.00 33.81
N PRO A 911 -14.43 -2.72 34.18
CA PRO A 911 -13.21 -2.02 33.81
C PRO A 911 -11.92 -2.74 34.21
N ALA A 912 -11.85 -3.26 35.44
CA ALA A 912 -10.66 -3.96 35.93
C ALA A 912 -10.42 -5.31 35.21
N LEU A 913 -11.48 -6.10 34.96
CA LEU A 913 -11.38 -7.35 34.20
C LEU A 913 -10.94 -7.08 32.76
N GLU A 914 -11.56 -6.11 32.10
CA GLU A 914 -11.24 -5.72 30.72
C GLU A 914 -9.81 -5.19 30.61
N MET A 915 -9.35 -4.41 31.59
CA MET A 915 -7.98 -3.89 31.65
C MET A 915 -6.95 -5.03 31.77
N VAL A 916 -7.12 -5.95 32.72
CA VAL A 916 -6.21 -7.08 32.91
C VAL A 916 -6.22 -8.02 31.70
N ALA A 917 -7.40 -8.29 31.14
CA ALA A 917 -7.52 -9.08 29.93
C ALA A 917 -6.82 -8.41 28.74
N ARG A 918 -6.97 -7.08 28.58
CA ARG A 918 -6.28 -6.30 27.55
C ARG A 918 -4.77 -6.40 27.69
N GLN A 919 -4.22 -6.22 28.90
CA GLN A 919 -2.79 -6.39 29.16
C GLN A 919 -2.31 -7.81 28.83
N ALA A 920 -3.09 -8.84 29.19
CA ALA A 920 -2.75 -10.23 28.87
C ALA A 920 -2.77 -10.52 27.36
N PHE A 921 -3.78 -10.01 26.65
CA PHE A 921 -3.87 -10.11 25.20
C PHE A 921 -2.72 -9.41 24.51
N GLU A 922 -2.35 -8.23 25.00
CA GLU A 922 -1.29 -7.45 24.38
C GLU A 922 0.10 -7.99 24.67
N ALA A 923 0.33 -8.58 25.85
CA ALA A 923 1.58 -9.30 26.13
C ALA A 923 1.78 -10.46 25.13
N ILE A 924 0.72 -11.22 24.81
CA ILE A 924 0.76 -12.25 23.76
C ILE A 924 0.99 -11.62 22.39
N ARG A 925 0.31 -10.51 22.08
CA ARG A 925 0.42 -9.82 20.79
C ARG A 925 1.83 -9.31 20.54
N SER A 926 2.42 -8.60 21.50
CA SER A 926 3.78 -8.05 21.43
C SER A 926 4.85 -9.13 21.21
N PHE A 927 4.62 -10.35 21.74
CA PHE A 927 5.50 -11.48 21.43
C PHE A 927 5.28 -12.03 20.01
N GLN A 928 4.04 -12.10 19.55
CA GLN A 928 3.70 -12.64 18.22
C GLN A 928 3.94 -11.68 17.06
N SER A 929 3.92 -10.36 17.30
CA SER A 929 4.18 -9.33 16.28
C SER A 929 5.61 -9.42 15.73
N ARG A 930 6.56 -9.79 16.59
CA ARG A 930 7.97 -10.01 16.25
C ARG A 930 8.23 -11.31 15.48
N ARG A 931 7.23 -12.19 15.36
CA ARG A 931 7.32 -13.47 14.63
C ARG A 931 6.73 -13.35 13.23
N ARG A 932 7.35 -14.05 12.29
CA ARG A 932 6.79 -14.24 10.94
C ARG A 932 5.46 -14.98 11.03
N SER A 933 4.53 -14.70 10.14
CA SER A 933 3.19 -15.33 10.12
C SER A 933 3.23 -16.87 10.26
N ARG A 934 4.17 -17.55 9.60
CA ARG A 934 4.32 -19.02 9.64
C ARG A 934 4.84 -19.58 10.97
N GLU A 935 5.48 -18.76 11.80
CA GLU A 935 6.10 -19.11 13.08
C GLU A 935 5.19 -18.79 14.28
N ARG A 936 4.00 -18.25 14.00
CA ARG A 936 3.01 -17.90 15.01
C ARG A 936 2.42 -19.13 15.68
N LEU A 937 2.06 -18.95 16.94
CA LEU A 937 1.53 -19.99 17.80
C LEU A 937 0.00 -19.87 17.82
N HIS A 938 -0.70 -20.94 17.45
CA HIS A 938 -2.17 -20.96 17.27
C HIS A 938 -2.92 -21.76 18.34
N TRP A 939 -2.24 -22.03 19.47
CA TRP A 939 -2.77 -22.80 20.59
C TRP A 939 -2.46 -22.17 21.96
N ASN A 940 -2.47 -20.84 22.01
CA ASN A 940 -2.16 -20.04 23.19
C ASN A 940 -3.33 -20.01 24.18
N ARG A 941 -3.08 -19.64 25.44
CA ARG A 941 -4.12 -19.56 26.47
C ARG A 941 -4.00 -18.31 27.32
N VAL A 942 -5.14 -17.84 27.81
CA VAL A 942 -5.20 -16.82 28.85
C VAL A 942 -5.95 -17.39 30.05
N MET A 943 -5.37 -17.27 31.24
CA MET A 943 -5.92 -17.77 32.51
C MET A 943 -6.04 -16.59 33.47
N LEU A 944 -7.26 -16.15 33.70
CA LEU A 944 -7.59 -15.07 34.62
C LEU A 944 -8.20 -15.65 35.89
N TYR A 945 -7.72 -15.20 37.04
CA TYR A 945 -8.30 -15.51 38.34
C TYR A 945 -8.95 -14.26 38.91
N ALA A 946 -10.28 -14.22 38.98
CA ALA A 946 -11.01 -13.11 39.56
C ALA A 946 -11.36 -13.39 41.02
N TRP A 947 -10.81 -12.56 41.91
CA TRP A 947 -10.89 -12.72 43.35
C TRP A 947 -12.23 -12.33 43.98
N PRO A 948 -12.83 -11.15 43.64
CA PRO A 948 -14.11 -10.77 44.22
C PRO A 948 -15.21 -11.78 43.86
N SER A 949 -16.19 -11.93 44.75
CA SER A 949 -17.38 -12.71 44.40
C SER A 949 -18.19 -11.93 43.37
N MET A 950 -18.57 -12.59 42.30
CA MET A 950 -19.45 -12.05 41.29
C MET A 950 -20.85 -11.91 41.89
N GLU A 951 -21.34 -10.67 41.99
CA GLU A 951 -22.66 -10.32 42.53
C GLU A 951 -23.77 -10.31 41.45
N PHE A 952 -23.43 -10.69 40.22
CA PHE A 952 -24.32 -10.77 39.07
C PHE A 952 -24.28 -12.18 38.45
N GLU A 953 -25.31 -12.54 37.70
CA GLU A 953 -25.29 -13.81 36.98
C GLU A 953 -24.30 -13.74 35.80
N PRO A 954 -23.57 -14.83 35.48
CA PRO A 954 -22.59 -14.85 34.38
C PRO A 954 -23.14 -14.37 33.02
N ASP A 955 -24.44 -14.53 32.80
CA ASP A 955 -25.13 -14.12 31.57
C ASP A 955 -25.23 -12.59 31.42
N GLU A 956 -25.25 -11.85 32.53
CA GLU A 956 -25.28 -10.37 32.51
C GLU A 956 -23.97 -9.79 31.95
N ALA A 957 -22.85 -10.52 32.05
CA ALA A 957 -21.53 -10.09 31.57
C ALA A 957 -21.29 -10.39 30.08
N ARG A 958 -22.30 -10.85 29.33
CA ARG A 958 -22.18 -11.18 27.90
C ARG A 958 -21.64 -10.05 27.01
N PRO A 959 -22.07 -8.78 27.15
CA PRO A 959 -21.51 -7.68 26.36
C PRO A 959 -20.00 -7.53 26.55
N VAL A 960 -19.54 -7.68 27.80
CA VAL A 960 -18.13 -7.63 28.18
C VAL A 960 -17.34 -8.79 27.57
N ILE A 961 -17.85 -10.02 27.69
CA ILE A 961 -17.20 -11.21 27.11
C ILE A 961 -17.10 -11.09 25.58
N THR A 962 -18.15 -10.58 24.93
CA THR A 962 -18.16 -10.36 23.47
C THR A 962 -17.10 -9.33 23.06
N ARG A 963 -16.94 -8.26 23.84
CA ARG A 963 -15.91 -7.24 23.62
C ARG A 963 -14.51 -7.81 23.79
N MET A 964 -14.25 -8.54 24.87
CA MET A 964 -12.97 -9.21 25.14
C MET A 964 -12.61 -10.24 24.06
N ALA A 965 -13.58 -11.03 23.60
CA ALA A 965 -13.34 -12.01 22.54
C ALA A 965 -12.97 -11.36 21.20
N ARG A 966 -13.52 -10.18 20.88
CA ARG A 966 -13.08 -9.38 19.72
C ARG A 966 -11.63 -8.91 19.88
N MET A 967 -11.26 -8.45 21.07
CA MET A 967 -9.89 -8.02 21.38
C MET A 967 -8.88 -9.18 21.31
N SER A 968 -9.34 -10.41 21.53
CA SER A 968 -8.51 -11.61 21.45
C SER A 968 -8.20 -12.09 20.02
N ALA A 969 -8.77 -11.44 19.01
CA ALA A 969 -8.58 -11.82 17.61
C ALA A 969 -7.11 -11.75 17.17
N GLY A 970 -6.68 -12.73 16.38
CA GLY A 970 -5.32 -12.86 15.86
C GLY A 970 -4.28 -13.40 16.85
N LEU A 971 -4.62 -13.56 18.14
CA LEU A 971 -3.67 -14.03 19.17
C LEU A 971 -3.43 -15.54 19.17
N GLY A 972 -4.07 -16.28 18.26
CA GLY A 972 -3.94 -17.73 18.20
C GLY A 972 -4.40 -18.42 19.49
N LEU A 973 -5.40 -17.86 20.19
CA LEU A 973 -5.90 -18.45 21.44
C LEU A 973 -6.68 -19.74 21.15
N GLU A 974 -6.38 -20.80 21.90
CA GLU A 974 -7.29 -21.92 22.10
C GLU A 974 -8.52 -21.45 22.86
N MET A 975 -8.31 -20.77 24.00
CA MET A 975 -9.37 -20.26 24.87
C MET A 975 -8.85 -19.28 25.93
N VAL A 976 -9.78 -18.48 26.47
CA VAL A 976 -9.63 -17.69 27.69
C VAL A 976 -10.41 -18.37 28.81
N LEU A 977 -9.77 -18.59 29.94
CA LEU A 977 -10.39 -19.13 31.15
C LEU A 977 -10.44 -18.04 32.21
N ILE A 978 -11.63 -17.76 32.75
CA ILE A 978 -11.83 -16.88 33.89
C ILE A 978 -12.39 -17.73 35.04
N ARG A 979 -11.58 -17.93 36.08
CA ARG A 979 -12.02 -18.52 37.34
C ARG A 979 -12.62 -17.42 38.21
N VAL A 980 -13.83 -17.64 38.70
CA VAL A 980 -14.54 -16.66 39.52
C VAL A 980 -15.43 -17.36 40.54
N ARG A 981 -15.63 -16.72 41.70
CA ARG A 981 -16.59 -17.17 42.72
C ARG A 981 -17.92 -16.48 42.48
N VAL A 982 -19.02 -17.22 42.40
CA VAL A 982 -20.36 -16.64 42.26
C VAL A 982 -21.00 -16.54 43.64
N ALA A 983 -21.52 -15.35 43.98
CA ALA A 983 -22.23 -15.13 45.23
C ALA A 983 -23.49 -16.01 45.31
N ALA A 984 -23.87 -16.42 46.53
CA ALA A 984 -25.08 -17.22 46.71
C ALA A 984 -26.34 -16.35 46.46
N GLY A 985 -27.11 -16.70 45.43
CA GLY A 985 -28.39 -16.08 45.13
C GLY A 985 -29.57 -16.77 45.83
N ALA A 986 -30.77 -16.19 45.72
CA ALA A 986 -31.99 -16.70 46.37
C ALA A 986 -32.42 -18.13 45.93
N GLN A 987 -31.88 -18.66 44.82
CA GLN A 987 -32.26 -19.97 44.26
C GLN A 987 -31.10 -20.95 43.98
N LYS A 988 -29.83 -20.58 44.17
CA LYS A 988 -28.67 -21.47 43.95
C LYS A 988 -27.57 -21.25 45.00
N PRO A 989 -26.96 -22.32 45.53
CA PRO A 989 -25.80 -22.19 46.40
C PRO A 989 -24.63 -21.57 45.61
N GLY A 990 -23.97 -20.57 46.20
CA GLY A 990 -22.77 -19.96 45.63
C GLY A 990 -21.62 -20.97 45.53
N GLY A 991 -20.71 -20.76 44.59
CA GLY A 991 -19.61 -21.69 44.32
C GLY A 991 -18.58 -21.14 43.33
N GLU A 992 -17.46 -21.83 43.22
CA GLU A 992 -16.43 -21.50 42.23
C GLU A 992 -16.75 -22.11 40.86
N VAL A 993 -16.71 -21.27 39.84
CA VAL A 993 -16.97 -21.65 38.45
C VAL A 993 -15.83 -21.18 37.55
N VAL A 994 -15.70 -21.84 36.41
CA VAL A 994 -14.79 -21.41 35.35
C VAL A 994 -15.60 -21.05 34.12
N LEU A 995 -15.55 -19.76 33.77
CA LEU A 995 -16.04 -19.24 32.50
C LEU A 995 -14.97 -19.46 31.46
N ARG A 996 -15.31 -20.18 30.40
CA ARG A 996 -14.43 -20.43 29.27
C ARG A 996 -15.02 -19.71 28.09
N PHE A 997 -14.22 -18.92 27.37
CA PHE A 997 -14.63 -18.46 26.07
C PHE A 997 -13.53 -18.62 25.04
N PHE A 998 -13.92 -18.93 23.82
CA PHE A 998 -13.01 -19.10 22.70
C PHE A 998 -13.68 -18.65 21.41
N ASN A 999 -12.83 -18.31 20.44
CA ASN A 999 -13.25 -17.79 19.16
C ASN A 999 -12.70 -18.72 18.04
N PRO A 1000 -13.43 -19.78 17.65
CA PRO A 1000 -12.96 -20.73 16.67
C PRO A 1000 -12.74 -20.05 15.31
N ALA A 1001 -11.48 -19.99 14.87
CA ALA A 1001 -11.03 -19.32 13.65
C ALA A 1001 -11.52 -17.87 13.47
N GLY A 1002 -11.78 -17.13 14.57
CA GLY A 1002 -12.27 -15.74 14.48
C GLY A 1002 -13.78 -15.61 14.22
N ARG A 1003 -14.52 -16.71 14.12
CA ARG A 1003 -15.93 -16.77 13.73
C ARG A 1003 -16.85 -17.06 14.92
N GLY A 1004 -17.12 -16.01 15.70
CA GLY A 1004 -18.09 -16.03 16.80
C GLY A 1004 -17.50 -16.43 18.15
N VAL A 1005 -18.22 -16.13 19.23
CA VAL A 1005 -17.75 -16.36 20.59
C VAL A 1005 -18.56 -17.49 21.21
N VAL A 1006 -17.87 -18.57 21.56
CA VAL A 1006 -18.47 -19.64 22.37
C VAL A 1006 -18.16 -19.35 23.82
N THR A 1007 -19.16 -19.43 24.68
CA THR A 1007 -19.00 -19.32 26.14
C THR A 1007 -19.46 -20.63 26.79
N GLU A 1008 -18.65 -21.18 27.68
CA GLU A 1008 -18.98 -22.38 28.44
C GLU A 1008 -18.78 -22.11 29.93
N ILE A 1009 -19.75 -22.53 30.75
CA ILE A 1009 -19.68 -22.46 32.20
C ILE A 1009 -19.52 -23.88 32.73
N GLY A 1010 -18.39 -24.15 33.38
CA GLY A 1010 -18.06 -25.47 33.88
C GLY A 1010 -17.46 -25.46 35.28
N SER A 1011 -17.23 -26.66 35.80
CA SER A 1011 -16.51 -26.86 37.06
C SER A 1011 -15.01 -26.57 36.93
N LEU A 1012 -14.36 -26.45 38.08
CA LEU A 1012 -12.91 -26.33 38.18
C LEU A 1012 -12.21 -27.53 37.51
N PRO A 1013 -11.11 -27.29 36.78
CA PRO A 1013 -10.25 -28.35 36.26
C PRO A 1013 -9.66 -29.19 37.39
N THR A 1014 -9.61 -30.51 37.23
CA THR A 1014 -9.07 -31.45 38.22
C THR A 1014 -7.81 -32.18 37.76
N ARG A 1015 -7.33 -31.89 36.55
CA ARG A 1015 -6.18 -32.56 35.92
C ARG A 1015 -5.24 -31.54 35.26
N PRO A 1016 -3.93 -31.87 35.16
CA PRO A 1016 -2.98 -31.08 34.39
C PRO A 1016 -3.35 -30.96 32.91
N LEU A 1017 -2.95 -29.85 32.30
CA LEU A 1017 -3.08 -29.59 30.88
C LEU A 1017 -2.24 -30.60 30.10
N GLN A 1018 -2.86 -31.25 29.13
CA GLN A 1018 -2.18 -32.25 28.30
C GLN A 1018 -1.44 -31.58 27.13
N PRO A 1019 -0.28 -32.13 26.72
CA PRO A 1019 0.39 -31.78 25.46
C PRO A 1019 -0.52 -31.99 24.24
N LEU A 1020 -0.18 -31.36 23.12
CA LEU A 1020 -0.89 -31.52 21.84
C LEU A 1020 -0.79 -32.96 21.37
N ASP A 1021 -1.93 -33.64 21.31
CA ASP A 1021 -2.08 -34.91 20.62
C ASP A 1021 -2.16 -34.71 19.09
N ASP A 1022 -2.09 -35.81 18.34
CA ASP A 1022 -2.13 -35.79 16.86
C ASP A 1022 -3.41 -35.12 16.33
N GLY A 1023 -4.53 -35.27 17.04
CA GLY A 1023 -5.80 -34.62 16.70
C GLY A 1023 -5.73 -33.10 16.86
N ALA A 1024 -5.25 -32.61 18.00
CA ALA A 1024 -5.10 -31.19 18.26
C ALA A 1024 -4.10 -30.53 17.31
N GLN A 1025 -3.03 -31.24 16.90
CA GLN A 1025 -2.11 -30.76 15.86
C GLN A 1025 -2.82 -30.52 14.51
N ARG A 1026 -3.80 -31.35 14.14
CA ARG A 1026 -4.61 -31.12 12.94
C ARG A 1026 -5.50 -29.89 13.08
N ILE A 1027 -6.11 -29.68 14.25
CA ILE A 1027 -6.90 -28.46 14.51
C ILE A 1027 -6.01 -27.21 14.39
N VAL A 1028 -4.79 -27.24 14.97
CA VAL A 1028 -3.79 -26.18 14.81
C VAL A 1028 -3.43 -25.94 13.34
N SER A 1029 -3.26 -27.01 12.56
CA SER A 1029 -2.95 -26.94 11.13
C SER A 1029 -4.09 -26.31 10.32
N ALA A 1030 -5.36 -26.63 10.63
CA ALA A 1030 -6.53 -25.99 10.02
C ALA A 1030 -6.57 -24.48 10.35
N ARG A 1031 -6.38 -24.11 11.62
CA ARG A 1031 -6.35 -22.71 12.07
C ARG A 1031 -5.24 -21.89 11.40
N ARG A 1032 -4.05 -22.47 11.19
CA ARG A 1032 -2.94 -21.84 10.44
C ARG A 1032 -3.33 -21.50 9.00
N ARG A 1033 -4.27 -22.24 8.41
CA ARG A 1033 -4.81 -21.99 7.06
C ARG A 1033 -6.06 -21.11 7.07
N GLY A 1034 -6.50 -20.63 8.24
CA GLY A 1034 -7.76 -19.88 8.38
C GLY A 1034 -9.03 -20.72 8.19
N LEU A 1035 -8.93 -22.05 8.33
CA LEU A 1035 -10.04 -22.98 8.16
C LEU A 1035 -10.53 -23.52 9.52
N VAL A 1036 -11.80 -23.88 9.60
CA VAL A 1036 -12.40 -24.48 10.80
C VAL A 1036 -12.33 -26.01 10.69
N HIS A 1037 -11.79 -26.67 11.71
CA HIS A 1037 -11.72 -28.13 11.72
C HIS A 1037 -13.08 -28.76 12.10
N PRO A 1038 -13.48 -29.93 11.56
CA PRO A 1038 -14.73 -30.62 11.93
C PRO A 1038 -14.98 -30.75 13.44
N ALA A 1039 -13.94 -31.07 14.21
CA ALA A 1039 -14.03 -31.15 15.67
C ALA A 1039 -14.47 -29.83 16.35
N GLU A 1040 -14.13 -28.68 15.78
CA GLU A 1040 -14.59 -27.37 16.28
C GLU A 1040 -16.05 -27.12 15.90
N ILE A 1041 -16.47 -27.53 14.69
CA ILE A 1041 -17.87 -27.49 14.25
C ILE A 1041 -18.75 -28.36 15.16
N VAL A 1042 -18.30 -29.56 15.51
CA VAL A 1042 -19.02 -30.46 16.43
C VAL A 1042 -19.23 -29.80 17.80
N ARG A 1043 -18.20 -29.11 18.33
CA ARG A 1043 -18.32 -28.37 19.61
C ARG A 1043 -19.35 -27.24 19.52
N LEU A 1044 -19.44 -26.57 18.37
CA LEU A 1044 -20.43 -25.52 18.11
C LEU A 1044 -21.85 -26.08 18.03
N LEU A 1045 -22.06 -27.19 17.31
CA LEU A 1045 -23.39 -27.74 17.02
C LEU A 1045 -23.97 -28.59 18.16
N ALA A 1046 -23.12 -29.26 18.94
CA ALA A 1046 -23.54 -30.16 20.02
C ALA A 1046 -22.88 -29.77 21.35
N PRO A 1047 -23.16 -28.57 21.89
CA PRO A 1047 -22.61 -28.17 23.17
C PRO A 1047 -23.17 -29.05 24.29
N ALA A 1048 -22.30 -29.51 25.18
CA ALA A 1048 -22.66 -30.47 26.24
C ALA A 1048 -23.66 -29.91 27.27
N ARG A 1049 -23.77 -28.58 27.38
CA ARG A 1049 -24.73 -27.85 28.20
C ARG A 1049 -25.38 -26.76 27.36
N ALA A 1050 -26.59 -26.35 27.71
CA ALA A 1050 -27.19 -25.17 27.11
C ALA A 1050 -26.29 -23.97 27.43
N THR A 1051 -25.67 -23.41 26.40
CA THR A 1051 -24.90 -22.18 26.54
C THR A 1051 -25.88 -21.03 26.63
N PRO A 1052 -25.93 -20.29 27.74
CA PRO A 1052 -26.84 -19.16 27.85
C PRO A 1052 -26.55 -18.13 26.76
N GLY A 1053 -27.58 -17.74 26.01
CA GLY A 1053 -27.46 -16.79 24.91
C GLY A 1053 -26.95 -17.37 23.58
N SER A 1054 -26.57 -18.64 23.51
CA SER A 1054 -26.39 -19.34 22.23
C SER A 1054 -27.76 -19.67 21.63
N SER A 1055 -27.94 -19.40 20.33
CA SER A 1055 -29.10 -19.90 19.59
C SER A 1055 -29.05 -21.42 19.39
N ILE A 1056 -27.87 -22.04 19.61
CA ILE A 1056 -27.69 -23.48 19.47
C ILE A 1056 -28.00 -24.17 20.81
N PRO A 1057 -29.00 -25.06 20.84
CA PRO A 1057 -29.42 -25.80 22.03
C PRO A 1057 -28.38 -26.85 22.47
N GLN A 1058 -28.48 -27.30 23.71
CA GLN A 1058 -27.73 -28.46 24.22
C GLN A 1058 -27.86 -29.67 23.29
N GLY A 1059 -26.76 -30.36 23.05
CA GLY A 1059 -26.75 -31.55 22.23
C GLY A 1059 -25.67 -32.57 22.57
N SER A 1060 -25.70 -33.68 21.83
CA SER A 1060 -24.72 -34.76 21.87
C SER A 1060 -24.33 -35.15 20.45
N PHE A 1061 -23.06 -35.47 20.24
CA PHE A 1061 -22.53 -35.98 18.97
C PHE A 1061 -21.92 -37.37 19.20
N VAL A 1062 -22.22 -38.29 18.29
CA VAL A 1062 -21.60 -39.62 18.23
C VAL A 1062 -20.99 -39.78 16.85
N GLU A 1063 -19.69 -40.05 16.78
CA GLU A 1063 -18.98 -40.27 15.51
C GLU A 1063 -19.26 -41.67 14.95
N TYR A 1064 -19.38 -41.78 13.64
CA TYR A 1064 -19.54 -43.03 12.92
C TYR A 1064 -18.44 -43.19 11.86
N ASP A 1065 -17.93 -44.40 11.70
CA ASP A 1065 -16.95 -44.75 10.66
C ASP A 1065 -17.30 -46.12 10.04
N LEU A 1066 -16.68 -46.45 8.92
CA LEU A 1066 -16.94 -47.72 8.22
C LEU A 1066 -16.35 -48.89 9.02
N GLY A 1067 -17.21 -49.87 9.36
CA GLY A 1067 -16.84 -51.16 9.89
C GLY A 1067 -16.25 -52.10 8.82
N ALA A 1068 -15.92 -53.32 9.20
CA ALA A 1068 -15.29 -54.30 8.32
C ALA A 1068 -16.20 -54.77 7.16
N ASP A 1069 -17.52 -54.64 7.34
CA ASP A 1069 -18.56 -54.96 6.35
C ASP A 1069 -18.91 -53.77 5.43
N GLY A 1070 -18.29 -52.61 5.65
CA GLY A 1070 -18.58 -51.38 4.91
C GLY A 1070 -19.85 -50.64 5.38
N ALA A 1071 -20.47 -51.04 6.50
CA ALA A 1071 -21.55 -50.28 7.13
C ALA A 1071 -20.99 -49.26 8.13
N LEU A 1072 -21.75 -48.19 8.42
CA LEU A 1072 -21.37 -47.22 9.45
C LEU A 1072 -21.66 -47.76 10.85
N GLU A 1073 -20.64 -47.78 11.70
CA GLU A 1073 -20.71 -48.15 13.11
C GLU A 1073 -20.26 -47.00 14.01
N ALA A 1074 -20.82 -46.91 15.22
CA ALA A 1074 -20.45 -45.89 16.19
C ALA A 1074 -19.02 -46.14 16.69
N VAL A 1075 -18.17 -45.11 16.63
CA VAL A 1075 -16.78 -45.18 17.08
C VAL A 1075 -16.52 -44.25 18.26
N SER A 1076 -15.64 -44.67 19.16
CA SER A 1076 -15.18 -43.86 20.29
C SER A 1076 -13.68 -43.66 20.16
N ARG A 1077 -13.27 -42.48 19.67
CA ARG A 1077 -11.86 -42.09 19.49
C ARG A 1077 -11.65 -40.61 19.86
N PRO A 1078 -10.42 -40.17 20.15
CA PRO A 1078 -10.14 -38.76 20.37
C PRO A 1078 -10.55 -37.90 19.15
N PRO A 1079 -11.06 -36.67 19.35
CA PRO A 1079 -11.45 -35.79 18.24
C PRO A 1079 -10.31 -35.58 17.23
N ALA A 1080 -10.66 -35.34 15.96
CA ALA A 1080 -9.71 -35.06 14.89
C ALA A 1080 -8.72 -36.21 14.55
N THR A 1081 -8.96 -37.44 15.03
CA THR A 1081 -8.15 -38.62 14.68
C THR A 1081 -8.72 -39.44 13.52
N ASN A 1082 -9.65 -38.86 12.76
CA ASN A 1082 -10.27 -39.48 11.58
C ASN A 1082 -9.24 -39.90 10.51
N THR A 1083 -9.56 -40.98 9.82
CA THR A 1083 -8.73 -41.60 8.78
C THR A 1083 -9.05 -41.12 7.36
N ALA A 1084 -10.24 -40.57 7.13
CA ALA A 1084 -10.70 -40.04 5.85
C ALA A 1084 -10.88 -38.52 5.90
N GLY A 1085 -10.95 -37.89 4.73
CA GLY A 1085 -11.24 -36.46 4.55
C GLY A 1085 -12.68 -36.04 4.84
N VAL A 1086 -13.53 -36.95 5.34
CA VAL A 1086 -14.91 -36.70 5.75
C VAL A 1086 -15.18 -37.38 7.09
N VAL A 1087 -15.81 -36.64 8.01
CA VAL A 1087 -16.30 -37.16 9.29
C VAL A 1087 -17.82 -37.32 9.22
N VAL A 1088 -18.31 -38.49 9.61
CA VAL A 1088 -19.74 -38.78 9.71
C VAL A 1088 -20.12 -38.89 11.17
N GLY A 1089 -21.29 -38.38 11.54
CA GLY A 1089 -21.80 -38.62 12.88
C GLY A 1089 -23.30 -38.40 13.02
N LEU A 1090 -23.77 -38.64 14.23
CA LEU A 1090 -25.17 -38.47 14.63
C LEU A 1090 -25.23 -37.36 15.67
N VAL A 1091 -25.94 -36.28 15.33
CA VAL A 1091 -26.17 -35.15 16.23
C VAL A 1091 -27.58 -35.23 16.80
N ARG A 1092 -27.71 -35.06 18.11
CA ARG A 1092 -29.00 -34.89 18.78
C ARG A 1092 -29.00 -33.58 19.55
N ASN A 1093 -29.92 -32.68 19.23
CA ASN A 1093 -30.12 -31.42 19.95
C ASN A 1093 -31.50 -31.35 20.59
N ARG A 1094 -31.60 -30.91 21.84
CA ARG A 1094 -32.88 -30.78 22.55
C ARG A 1094 -33.38 -29.34 22.50
N THR A 1095 -34.49 -29.11 21.82
CA THR A 1095 -35.13 -27.77 21.73
C THR A 1095 -36.44 -27.74 22.49
N ALA A 1096 -37.01 -26.55 22.72
CA ALA A 1096 -38.34 -26.43 23.29
C ALA A 1096 -39.43 -27.12 22.45
N ARG A 1097 -39.25 -27.16 21.11
CA ARG A 1097 -40.17 -27.82 20.17
C ARG A 1097 -39.96 -29.33 20.09
N TYR A 1098 -38.73 -29.80 20.26
CA TYR A 1098 -38.34 -31.21 20.21
C TYR A 1098 -37.59 -31.60 21.51
N PRO A 1099 -38.30 -31.70 22.65
CA PRO A 1099 -37.68 -32.03 23.94
C PRO A 1099 -37.05 -33.43 23.98
N GLU A 1100 -37.58 -34.38 23.21
CA GLU A 1100 -37.02 -35.72 23.00
C GLU A 1100 -35.66 -35.70 22.29
N GLY A 1101 -35.35 -34.59 21.60
CA GLY A 1101 -34.11 -34.36 20.88
C GLY A 1101 -34.24 -34.58 19.38
N MET A 1102 -34.06 -33.51 18.62
CA MET A 1102 -33.99 -33.52 17.16
C MET A 1102 -32.71 -34.26 16.72
N LEU A 1103 -32.89 -35.40 16.04
CA LEU A 1103 -31.82 -36.30 15.59
C LEU A 1103 -31.52 -36.10 14.10
N ARG A 1104 -30.25 -35.98 13.72
CA ARG A 1104 -29.81 -35.73 12.35
C ARG A 1104 -28.48 -36.42 12.08
N VAL A 1105 -28.29 -36.93 10.87
CA VAL A 1105 -26.97 -37.42 10.40
C VAL A 1105 -26.19 -36.21 9.90
N ILE A 1106 -24.92 -36.09 10.27
CA ILE A 1106 -24.06 -34.99 9.84
C ILE A 1106 -22.85 -35.49 9.05
N LEU A 1107 -22.51 -34.78 7.98
CA LEU A 1107 -21.32 -34.94 7.16
C LEU A 1107 -20.45 -33.68 7.29
N LEU A 1108 -19.19 -33.85 7.66
CA LEU A 1108 -18.24 -32.74 7.86
C LEU A 1108 -17.00 -32.97 6.98
N GLY A 1109 -16.71 -32.06 6.05
CA GLY A 1109 -15.46 -32.09 5.28
C GLY A 1109 -14.25 -31.69 6.13
N ASP A 1110 -13.17 -32.48 6.07
CA ASP A 1110 -11.92 -32.22 6.79
C ASP A 1110 -10.90 -31.51 5.87
N PRO A 1111 -10.64 -30.20 6.07
CA PRO A 1111 -9.68 -29.45 5.26
C PRO A 1111 -8.21 -29.88 5.45
N THR A 1112 -7.91 -30.65 6.50
CA THR A 1112 -6.53 -31.02 6.83
C THR A 1112 -6.02 -32.19 5.99
N ARG A 1113 -6.93 -32.95 5.35
CA ARG A 1113 -6.61 -34.05 4.43
C ARG A 1113 -6.93 -33.66 2.99
N SER A 1114 -5.90 -33.38 2.20
CA SER A 1114 -6.03 -33.02 0.77
C SER A 1114 -7.10 -31.95 0.48
N LEU A 1115 -7.28 -31.00 1.41
CA LEU A 1115 -8.32 -29.97 1.36
C LEU A 1115 -9.75 -30.54 1.19
N GLY A 1116 -10.02 -31.69 1.80
CA GLY A 1116 -11.30 -32.39 1.71
C GLY A 1116 -11.58 -32.98 0.32
N SER A 1117 -10.54 -33.25 -0.49
CA SER A 1117 -10.73 -33.88 -1.80
C SER A 1117 -11.44 -35.23 -1.68
N LEU A 1118 -12.25 -35.55 -2.66
CA LEU A 1118 -13.11 -36.73 -2.65
C LEU A 1118 -12.45 -37.87 -3.43
N GLU A 1119 -12.19 -38.97 -2.73
CA GLU A 1119 -11.73 -40.25 -3.28
C GLU A 1119 -12.77 -41.34 -2.95
N GLU A 1120 -12.49 -42.58 -3.36
CA GLU A 1120 -13.29 -43.76 -3.02
C GLU A 1120 -13.66 -43.82 -1.52
N ALA A 1121 -12.67 -43.59 -0.63
CA ALA A 1121 -12.85 -43.73 0.81
C ALA A 1121 -13.85 -42.71 1.40
N GLU A 1122 -13.82 -41.47 0.93
CA GLU A 1122 -14.76 -40.42 1.31
C GLU A 1122 -16.14 -40.66 0.68
N CYS A 1123 -16.19 -41.04 -0.59
CA CYS A 1123 -17.43 -41.31 -1.31
C CYS A 1123 -18.23 -42.46 -0.67
N ARG A 1124 -17.56 -43.54 -0.23
CA ARG A 1124 -18.21 -44.64 0.50
C ARG A 1124 -18.84 -44.18 1.81
N ARG A 1125 -18.18 -43.28 2.56
CA ARG A 1125 -18.71 -42.72 3.82
C ARG A 1125 -19.93 -41.84 3.57
N ILE A 1126 -19.92 -41.03 2.52
CA ILE A 1126 -21.06 -40.19 2.14
C ILE A 1126 -22.26 -41.06 1.77
N ILE A 1127 -22.07 -42.10 0.95
CA ILE A 1127 -23.15 -43.04 0.58
C ILE A 1127 -23.72 -43.73 1.83
N ALA A 1128 -22.85 -44.26 2.68
CA ALA A 1128 -23.27 -44.97 3.88
C ALA A 1128 -23.97 -44.04 4.90
N ALA A 1129 -23.62 -42.76 4.94
CA ALA A 1129 -24.30 -41.75 5.75
C ALA A 1129 -25.73 -41.48 5.25
N LEU A 1130 -25.94 -41.40 3.94
CA LEU A 1130 -27.27 -41.30 3.34
C LEU A 1130 -28.10 -42.56 3.62
N ASP A 1131 -27.49 -43.75 3.54
CA ASP A 1131 -28.15 -45.01 3.91
C ASP A 1131 -28.55 -45.02 5.39
N LEU A 1132 -27.70 -44.49 6.28
CA LEU A 1132 -28.00 -44.35 7.71
C LEU A 1132 -29.16 -43.36 7.94
N ALA A 1133 -29.14 -42.21 7.26
CA ALA A 1133 -30.20 -41.21 7.33
C ALA A 1133 -31.55 -41.78 6.86
N GLU A 1134 -31.56 -42.56 5.79
CA GLU A 1134 -32.75 -43.23 5.26
C GLU A 1134 -33.28 -44.29 6.24
N ARG A 1135 -32.41 -45.14 6.79
CA ARG A 1135 -32.79 -46.15 7.79
C ARG A 1135 -33.40 -45.51 9.05
N LEU A 1136 -32.81 -44.42 9.53
CA LEU A 1136 -33.26 -43.71 10.71
C LEU A 1136 -34.44 -42.75 10.43
N ARG A 1137 -34.74 -42.48 9.16
CA ARG A 1137 -35.74 -41.49 8.71
C ARG A 1137 -35.49 -40.10 9.29
N VAL A 1138 -34.24 -39.66 9.24
CA VAL A 1138 -33.78 -38.35 9.74
C VAL A 1138 -33.14 -37.56 8.60
N PRO A 1139 -33.10 -36.21 8.68
CA PRO A 1139 -32.40 -35.41 7.68
C PRO A 1139 -30.87 -35.61 7.76
N CYS A 1140 -30.21 -35.37 6.63
CA CYS A 1140 -28.76 -35.33 6.51
C CYS A 1140 -28.29 -33.88 6.43
N GLU A 1141 -27.41 -33.45 7.33
CA GLU A 1141 -26.77 -32.14 7.32
C GLU A 1141 -25.34 -32.25 6.77
N TRP A 1142 -25.01 -31.50 5.74
CA TRP A 1142 -23.70 -31.57 5.09
C TRP A 1142 -22.96 -30.24 5.15
N PHE A 1143 -21.93 -30.17 5.98
CA PHE A 1143 -20.96 -29.08 6.01
C PHE A 1143 -19.91 -29.32 4.93
N ALA A 1144 -20.14 -28.69 3.78
CA ALA A 1144 -19.38 -28.91 2.57
C ALA A 1144 -18.10 -28.06 2.56
N LEU A 1145 -16.96 -28.76 2.54
CA LEU A 1145 -15.63 -28.22 2.28
C LEU A 1145 -14.85 -29.24 1.43
N SER A 1146 -14.50 -28.89 0.19
CA SER A 1146 -13.70 -29.76 -0.70
C SER A 1146 -12.98 -29.02 -1.82
N ALA A 1147 -11.80 -29.50 -2.19
CA ALA A 1147 -11.11 -29.14 -3.43
C ALA A 1147 -11.62 -29.94 -4.68
N GLY A 1148 -12.68 -30.73 -4.53
CA GLY A 1148 -13.29 -31.51 -5.61
C GLY A 1148 -12.83 -32.97 -5.63
N ALA A 1149 -13.06 -33.65 -6.76
CA ALA A 1149 -12.55 -35.01 -6.95
C ALA A 1149 -11.01 -34.99 -6.97
N LYS A 1150 -10.36 -35.95 -6.32
CA LYS A 1150 -8.90 -36.04 -6.43
C LYS A 1150 -8.52 -36.45 -7.85
N ILE A 1151 -7.68 -35.63 -8.46
CA ILE A 1151 -7.07 -35.89 -9.76
C ILE A 1151 -5.67 -36.43 -9.49
N ALA A 1152 -5.43 -37.70 -9.83
CA ALA A 1152 -4.11 -38.30 -9.72
C ALA A 1152 -3.84 -39.20 -10.92
N MET A 1153 -2.62 -39.13 -11.46
CA MET A 1153 -2.24 -39.80 -12.70
C MET A 1153 -2.19 -41.32 -12.58
N ASP A 1154 -2.05 -41.84 -11.37
CA ASP A 1154 -1.97 -43.25 -11.01
C ASP A 1154 -3.35 -43.93 -10.92
N SER A 1155 -4.37 -43.21 -10.44
CA SER A 1155 -5.77 -43.71 -10.30
C SER A 1155 -6.67 -43.41 -11.50
N GLY A 1156 -6.18 -42.68 -12.49
CA GLY A 1156 -6.93 -42.39 -13.72
C GLY A 1156 -8.26 -41.67 -13.46
N THR A 1157 -9.36 -42.20 -14.00
CA THR A 1157 -10.73 -41.64 -13.87
C THR A 1157 -11.57 -42.31 -12.80
N GLU A 1158 -11.04 -43.29 -12.06
CA GLU A 1158 -11.80 -44.11 -11.11
C GLU A 1158 -12.43 -43.28 -9.98
N ASN A 1159 -11.77 -42.20 -9.53
CA ASN A 1159 -12.35 -41.28 -8.55
C ASN A 1159 -13.59 -40.54 -9.09
N MET A 1160 -13.71 -40.35 -10.40
CA MET A 1160 -14.91 -39.75 -11.01
C MET A 1160 -16.10 -40.71 -10.98
N ASP A 1161 -15.87 -42.02 -11.09
CA ASP A 1161 -16.94 -43.03 -10.99
C ASP A 1161 -17.55 -43.07 -9.58
N TRP A 1162 -16.71 -42.99 -8.55
CA TRP A 1162 -17.16 -42.88 -7.16
C TRP A 1162 -17.94 -41.60 -6.91
N VAL A 1163 -17.50 -40.49 -7.51
CA VAL A 1163 -18.19 -39.21 -7.46
C VAL A 1163 -19.58 -39.31 -8.11
N ALA A 1164 -19.69 -39.98 -9.26
CA ALA A 1164 -20.97 -40.24 -9.91
C ALA A 1164 -21.88 -41.18 -9.08
N ALA A 1165 -21.31 -42.14 -8.36
CA ALA A 1165 -22.06 -43.02 -7.47
C ALA A 1165 -22.71 -42.27 -6.29
N VAL A 1166 -21.98 -41.31 -5.69
CA VAL A 1166 -22.52 -40.41 -4.66
C VAL A 1166 -23.70 -39.61 -5.22
N LEU A 1167 -23.53 -39.02 -6.40
CA LEU A 1167 -24.60 -38.24 -7.04
C LEU A 1167 -25.86 -39.07 -7.27
N ARG A 1168 -25.70 -40.26 -7.86
CA ARG A 1168 -26.81 -41.21 -8.06
C ARG A 1168 -27.51 -41.55 -6.75
N ARG A 1169 -26.77 -41.67 -5.65
CA ARG A 1169 -27.34 -41.97 -4.33
C ARG A 1169 -28.12 -40.80 -3.76
N ILE A 1170 -27.62 -39.56 -3.90
CA ILE A 1170 -28.32 -38.33 -3.52
C ILE A 1170 -29.67 -38.26 -4.23
N VAL A 1171 -29.70 -38.43 -5.55
CA VAL A 1171 -30.95 -38.43 -6.34
C VAL A 1171 -31.96 -39.44 -5.81
N ARG A 1172 -31.52 -40.67 -5.53
CA ARG A 1172 -32.40 -41.72 -5.00
C ARG A 1172 -32.91 -41.39 -3.60
N PHE A 1173 -32.06 -40.84 -2.75
CA PHE A 1173 -32.40 -40.44 -1.38
C PHE A 1173 -33.48 -39.34 -1.38
N THR A 1174 -33.29 -38.30 -2.20
CA THR A 1174 -34.22 -37.18 -2.28
C THR A 1174 -35.52 -37.56 -2.99
N GLN A 1175 -35.48 -38.40 -4.03
CA GLN A 1175 -36.68 -38.96 -4.67
C GLN A 1175 -37.51 -39.85 -3.71
N ALA A 1176 -36.86 -40.52 -2.75
CA ALA A 1176 -37.54 -41.25 -1.68
C ALA A 1176 -38.13 -40.33 -0.59
N GLY A 1177 -38.01 -39.01 -0.74
CA GLY A 1177 -38.52 -38.00 0.20
C GLY A 1177 -37.56 -37.63 1.33
N GLY A 1178 -36.30 -38.07 1.24
CA GLY A 1178 -35.23 -37.71 2.17
C GLY A 1178 -34.86 -36.22 2.10
N GLU A 1179 -34.41 -35.68 3.23
CA GLU A 1179 -34.06 -34.26 3.38
C GLU A 1179 -32.53 -34.09 3.52
N ILE A 1180 -31.94 -33.19 2.73
CA ILE A 1180 -30.52 -32.84 2.80
C ILE A 1180 -30.38 -31.34 3.01
N ASN A 1181 -29.76 -30.94 4.10
CA ASN A 1181 -29.43 -29.55 4.41
C ASN A 1181 -27.94 -29.33 4.17
N VAL A 1182 -27.56 -28.38 3.32
CA VAL A 1182 -26.17 -28.13 2.94
C VAL A 1182 -25.69 -26.81 3.55
N VAL A 1183 -24.56 -26.84 4.23
CA VAL A 1183 -23.90 -25.65 4.81
C VAL A 1183 -22.53 -25.48 4.17
N VAL A 1184 -22.32 -24.35 3.50
CA VAL A 1184 -21.06 -24.03 2.81
C VAL A 1184 -20.35 -22.93 3.60
N SER A 1185 -19.32 -23.34 4.34
CA SER A 1185 -18.58 -22.47 5.27
C SER A 1185 -17.15 -22.17 4.84
N GLY A 1186 -16.84 -22.40 3.56
CA GLY A 1186 -15.52 -22.22 2.95
C GLY A 1186 -15.56 -22.30 1.42
N ILE A 1187 -14.40 -22.48 0.79
CA ILE A 1187 -14.28 -22.59 -0.67
C ILE A 1187 -14.48 -24.04 -1.09
N ASN A 1188 -15.47 -24.28 -1.96
CA ASN A 1188 -15.76 -25.55 -2.59
C ASN A 1188 -15.46 -25.47 -4.09
N VAL A 1189 -14.68 -26.42 -4.59
CA VAL A 1189 -14.29 -26.49 -6.00
C VAL A 1189 -14.70 -27.83 -6.62
N GLY A 1190 -15.06 -27.84 -7.90
CA GLY A 1190 -15.19 -29.08 -8.69
C GLY A 1190 -16.53 -29.79 -8.52
N ALA A 1191 -16.49 -31.09 -8.22
CA ALA A 1191 -17.66 -31.97 -8.23
C ALA A 1191 -18.65 -31.70 -7.07
N GLN A 1192 -18.17 -31.33 -5.90
CA GLN A 1192 -19.03 -31.12 -4.72
C GLN A 1192 -20.06 -29.98 -4.92
N PRO A 1193 -19.72 -28.84 -5.54
CA PRO A 1193 -20.71 -27.84 -5.91
C PRO A 1193 -21.89 -28.38 -6.75
N TYR A 1194 -21.66 -29.31 -7.69
CA TYR A 1194 -22.75 -29.92 -8.46
C TYR A 1194 -23.69 -30.72 -7.55
N TRP A 1195 -23.14 -31.53 -6.66
CA TRP A 1195 -23.93 -32.33 -5.73
C TRP A 1195 -24.74 -31.46 -4.78
N ASN A 1196 -24.13 -30.38 -4.27
CA ASN A 1196 -24.79 -29.45 -3.37
C ASN A 1196 -25.96 -28.76 -4.08
N ALA A 1197 -25.79 -28.36 -5.34
CA ALA A 1197 -26.87 -27.78 -6.14
C ALA A 1197 -27.96 -28.81 -6.47
N GLU A 1198 -27.59 -30.03 -6.88
CA GLU A 1198 -28.57 -31.07 -7.19
C GLU A 1198 -29.36 -31.53 -5.96
N ALA A 1199 -28.68 -31.60 -4.80
CA ALA A 1199 -29.28 -31.87 -3.50
C ALA A 1199 -30.20 -30.76 -2.99
N THR A 1200 -30.42 -29.67 -3.75
CA THR A 1200 -31.32 -28.58 -3.34
C THR A 1200 -32.28 -28.14 -4.45
N MET A 1201 -31.93 -28.37 -5.73
CA MET A 1201 -32.70 -27.89 -6.89
C MET A 1201 -33.68 -28.91 -7.50
N LEU A 1202 -33.59 -30.20 -7.19
CA LEU A 1202 -34.55 -31.19 -7.74
C LEU A 1202 -35.94 -30.99 -7.16
N MET A 1203 -37.00 -31.15 -7.98
CA MET A 1203 -38.40 -30.95 -7.57
C MET A 1203 -38.86 -31.80 -6.38
N HIS A 1204 -38.15 -32.89 -6.08
CA HIS A 1204 -38.46 -33.81 -4.97
C HIS A 1204 -37.60 -33.58 -3.73
N THR A 1205 -36.60 -32.68 -3.80
CA THR A 1205 -35.70 -32.47 -2.69
C THR A 1205 -36.33 -31.61 -1.60
N LYS A 1206 -36.11 -32.01 -0.35
CA LYS A 1206 -36.38 -31.22 0.83
C LYS A 1206 -35.06 -30.79 1.45
N GLY A 1207 -35.00 -29.56 1.96
CA GLY A 1207 -33.88 -29.04 2.72
C GLY A 1207 -33.52 -27.62 2.33
N VAL A 1208 -32.39 -27.14 2.83
CA VAL A 1208 -31.90 -25.77 2.59
C VAL A 1208 -30.42 -25.74 2.23
N LEU A 1209 -30.03 -24.77 1.40
CA LEU A 1209 -28.63 -24.39 1.18
C LEU A 1209 -28.31 -23.14 2.01
N ILE A 1210 -27.30 -23.21 2.85
CA ILE A 1210 -26.82 -22.08 3.66
C ILE A 1210 -25.39 -21.81 3.26
N MET A 1211 -25.12 -20.63 2.70
CA MET A 1211 -23.76 -20.19 2.40
C MET A 1211 -23.34 -19.09 3.36
N THR A 1212 -22.16 -19.21 3.97
CA THR A 1212 -21.60 -18.11 4.76
C THR A 1212 -21.06 -17.01 3.83
N PRO A 1213 -21.00 -15.73 4.24
CA PRO A 1213 -20.48 -14.65 3.38
C PRO A 1213 -19.08 -14.91 2.81
N GLU A 1214 -18.18 -15.51 3.62
CA GLU A 1214 -16.80 -15.86 3.22
C GLU A 1214 -16.68 -17.23 2.50
N SER A 1215 -17.75 -17.70 1.87
CA SER A 1215 -17.76 -18.98 1.15
C SER A 1215 -17.95 -18.81 -0.35
N ALA A 1216 -17.46 -19.79 -1.12
CA ALA A 1216 -17.60 -19.81 -2.56
C ALA A 1216 -17.86 -21.24 -3.06
N MET A 1217 -18.76 -21.39 -4.03
CA MET A 1217 -19.03 -22.65 -4.73
C MET A 1217 -18.70 -22.48 -6.20
N VAL A 1218 -17.59 -23.06 -6.65
CA VAL A 1218 -17.12 -22.89 -8.03
C VAL A 1218 -16.86 -24.23 -8.69
N LEU A 1219 -17.31 -24.42 -9.92
CA LEU A 1219 -17.03 -25.65 -10.68
C LEU A 1219 -15.55 -25.73 -11.07
N THR A 1220 -14.97 -24.59 -11.43
CA THR A 1220 -13.58 -24.46 -11.82
C THR A 1220 -13.01 -23.24 -11.11
N GLY A 1221 -11.86 -23.39 -10.48
CA GLY A 1221 -11.21 -22.29 -9.79
C GLY A 1221 -10.79 -21.18 -10.75
N LYS A 1222 -10.76 -19.94 -10.27
CA LYS A 1222 -10.42 -18.73 -11.04
C LYS A 1222 -9.11 -18.87 -11.83
N GLN A 1223 -8.04 -19.34 -11.21
CA GLN A 1223 -6.74 -19.50 -11.88
C GLN A 1223 -6.79 -20.48 -13.07
N ALA A 1224 -7.55 -21.56 -12.94
CA ALA A 1224 -7.73 -22.52 -14.03
C ALA A 1224 -8.56 -21.92 -15.17
N LEU A 1225 -9.58 -21.10 -14.86
CA LEU A 1225 -10.34 -20.38 -15.87
C LEU A 1225 -9.50 -19.33 -16.61
N ASP A 1226 -8.62 -18.62 -15.89
CA ASP A 1226 -7.67 -17.69 -16.51
C ASP A 1226 -6.71 -18.38 -17.47
N TYR A 1227 -6.25 -19.56 -17.10
CA TYR A 1227 -5.43 -20.39 -17.98
C TYR A 1227 -6.19 -20.82 -19.25
N SER A 1228 -7.51 -21.05 -19.17
CA SER A 1228 -8.34 -21.54 -20.28
C SER A 1228 -8.91 -20.46 -21.21
N GLY A 1229 -8.65 -19.17 -20.95
CA GLY A 1229 -9.17 -18.06 -21.76
C GLY A 1229 -9.81 -16.90 -20.98
N GLY A 1230 -9.78 -16.93 -19.65
CA GLY A 1230 -10.19 -15.80 -18.80
C GLY A 1230 -11.71 -15.71 -18.57
N VAL A 1231 -12.10 -15.48 -17.31
CA VAL A 1231 -13.48 -15.12 -16.92
C VAL A 1231 -13.46 -13.74 -16.26
N SER A 1232 -14.49 -12.93 -16.50
CA SER A 1232 -14.68 -11.56 -15.96
C SER A 1232 -14.97 -11.51 -14.44
N ALA A 1233 -14.37 -12.40 -13.67
CA ALA A 1233 -14.40 -12.39 -12.21
C ALA A 1233 -12.99 -12.12 -11.67
N GLU A 1234 -12.87 -11.51 -10.51
CA GLU A 1234 -11.59 -11.15 -9.88
C GLU A 1234 -10.97 -12.35 -9.14
N ASP A 1235 -11.82 -13.15 -8.48
CA ASP A 1235 -11.45 -14.28 -7.63
C ASP A 1235 -12.57 -15.34 -7.63
N ASN A 1236 -12.43 -16.39 -6.81
CA ASN A 1236 -13.46 -17.43 -6.68
C ASN A 1236 -14.79 -16.88 -6.12
N PHE A 1237 -14.76 -15.81 -5.32
CA PHE A 1237 -15.98 -15.17 -4.78
C PHE A 1237 -16.74 -14.42 -5.88
N GLY A 1238 -16.03 -13.83 -6.84
CA GLY A 1238 -16.63 -13.25 -8.05
C GLY A 1238 -17.27 -14.28 -8.99
N ILE A 1239 -16.97 -15.58 -8.86
CA ILE A 1239 -17.53 -16.65 -9.69
C ILE A 1239 -18.67 -17.37 -8.99
N GLY A 1240 -18.56 -17.61 -7.68
CA GLY A 1240 -19.52 -18.44 -6.94
C GLY A 1240 -19.67 -18.06 -5.48
N GLY A 1241 -19.32 -16.84 -5.11
CA GLY A 1241 -19.50 -16.33 -3.74
C GLY A 1241 -20.97 -16.08 -3.41
N HIS A 1242 -21.29 -16.13 -2.11
CA HIS A 1242 -22.65 -15.88 -1.62
C HIS A 1242 -23.17 -14.50 -2.02
N GLU A 1243 -22.47 -13.42 -1.66
CA GLU A 1243 -22.97 -12.06 -1.87
C GLU A 1243 -23.11 -11.69 -3.35
N ARG A 1244 -22.22 -12.20 -4.22
CA ARG A 1244 -22.07 -11.75 -5.61
C ARG A 1244 -22.88 -12.57 -6.60
N ILE A 1245 -22.97 -13.88 -6.40
CA ILE A 1245 -23.50 -14.82 -7.41
C ILE A 1245 -24.57 -15.70 -6.81
N MET A 1246 -24.23 -16.50 -5.80
CA MET A 1246 -25.14 -17.55 -5.34
C MET A 1246 -26.36 -16.97 -4.61
N GLY A 1247 -26.17 -16.01 -3.69
CA GLY A 1247 -27.27 -15.36 -2.97
C GLY A 1247 -28.30 -14.67 -3.88
N PRO A 1248 -27.86 -13.82 -4.84
CA PRO A 1248 -28.78 -13.23 -5.83
C PRO A 1248 -29.46 -14.24 -6.76
N ASN A 1249 -28.82 -15.37 -7.05
CA ASN A 1249 -29.39 -16.43 -7.89
C ASN A 1249 -30.47 -17.25 -7.18
N GLY A 1250 -30.62 -17.09 -5.86
CA GLY A 1250 -31.51 -17.89 -5.00
C GLY A 1250 -30.85 -19.17 -4.49
#